data_AF-A0A8C4R128-F1
#
_entry.id   AF-A0A8C4R128-F1
#
_cell.length_a   1.000
_cell.length_b   1.000
_cell.length_c   1.000
_cell.angle_alpha   90.00
_cell.angle_beta   90.00
_cell.angle_gamma   90.00
#
_symmetry.space_group_name_H-M   'P 1'
#
loop_
_entity.id
_entity.type
_entity.pdbx_description
1 polymer ?
#
loop_
_entity_poly.entity_id
_entity_poly.type
_entity_poly.pdbx_seq_one_letter_code
_entity_poly.pdbx_strand_id
1 'polypeptide(L)'
;MEKEPCGAGRLGPACCLCQAGTLRDRLLAVEAREARELKAELHAVLDQLISLERVCDHVSQTDVCANVVLLCRLVPPDQQHLVIKVAQLIGRLFGRLQVNADDESFLCTVPFLVKSLREGQSWMHFDLVQALATLLFNNGHRCEKLLANLMEVLNGLFLELSEQSADWEIKRQALLCMAHLCSSSQRGLCIPEPQWKSCLGHFFNTLNINRPLIIDEVIYCLTIQAALQGVQALLCSLKSFPSTQLVDLMVLLKRFMFYGLPGSVQLVVDSHQPVARPVSSTDNDPSGSTAACMGKRRSQNAKAEAARMGVGLQRSGKHTLRLHGSESCLQPAWRIQSSSESDVSDSEMTSLHRLRLEQSRLRQASLTTLLMSIKAVERRELYSHWLSFVPEMPDSQSPSLCSIILKDSSSKARALALQVLASLLESSQGLLSMAEEGGGQPRAFTALSESMGRRLREIHRSLLLAMLAETSPHALVQTLKCLATLASNAPYKRLHPGLPGSVWRKVWPFTHHQDVNVRVAALTLLGTLLVAQPPLPELQILLLQAPFPSCTTNRHSSGQSTPAEMENLDGLEAVSPGGSLQPNTPVEGECKGITGQDLSTSWLIKYCRDLVLGKETVINEALRGCNKEPLPVRLEALQLLYHLVKGYLEVIHPSLAELVDIACACIECAEPALQLHGTKLLEGIGSALNKEFKSKGGPCTHGTAQQVLWFWNSVLNGPLIRALQSEQLPALQTGACEVLATIPPAIFEDFPDNKQIYCMTLLLGLSVADNFLVQSEAVRALGFYMLFPSLQKDSHFVVDAAEVILKSMTQEAFVVRMNACWALGNLADALACSRECTEGGILSELPDSLIHKLIAASLNAVADKNKVKSNAVRAMGSLLYTLLPRHINSEAFFQLIEDSLRMLTTVITGNAAMKVRWNACYAYGSVFKNTAFLSGALGWRQEAMSALTSVMKSCKNFKVRIKASMALSSAPDRRWFGSADELSGSWRAVLTAMEQSREVVNFIEYRYSVTLQEIPMIGGLAFHIKGKV
;
A
#
# COMPACT_ATOMS: atom_id res chain seq x y z
N MET A 1 -46.58 3.79 -34.16
CA MET A 1 -46.95 2.41 -34.55
C MET A 1 -46.39 1.48 -33.50
N GLU A 2 -47.11 0.55 -32.87
CA GLU A 2 -48.57 0.35 -32.75
C GLU A 2 -48.83 -0.16 -31.32
N LYS A 3 -50.04 0.02 -30.79
CA LYS A 3 -50.43 -0.58 -29.49
C LYS A 3 -51.00 -1.97 -29.76
N GLU A 4 -50.37 -3.02 -29.27
CA GLU A 4 -51.07 -4.29 -29.07
C GLU A 4 -51.86 -4.26 -27.75
N PRO A 5 -53.11 -4.80 -27.72
CA PRO A 5 -53.90 -4.86 -26.50
C PRO A 5 -53.59 -6.14 -25.71
N CYS A 6 -53.17 -6.01 -24.45
CA CYS A 6 -53.11 -7.15 -23.54
C CYS A 6 -54.52 -7.74 -23.34
N GLY A 7 -54.73 -8.95 -23.86
CA GLY A 7 -56.00 -9.66 -23.78
C GLY A 7 -56.39 -10.07 -22.35
N ALA A 8 -57.69 -10.26 -22.14
CA ALA A 8 -58.25 -10.69 -20.87
C ALA A 8 -57.77 -12.11 -20.49
N GLY A 9 -56.85 -12.19 -19.53
CA GLY A 9 -56.31 -13.43 -19.01
C GLY A 9 -56.26 -13.46 -17.48
N ARG A 10 -57.23 -14.15 -16.87
CA ARG A 10 -57.28 -14.63 -15.46
C ARG A 10 -56.75 -13.65 -14.40
N LEU A 11 -57.69 -13.04 -13.67
CA LEU A 11 -57.44 -12.38 -12.38
C LEU A 11 -56.80 -13.35 -11.37
N GLY A 12 -55.47 -13.35 -11.29
CA GLY A 12 -54.75 -13.74 -10.08
C GLY A 12 -54.93 -12.67 -8.98
N PRO A 13 -54.59 -12.96 -7.72
CA PRO A 13 -54.76 -12.01 -6.63
C PRO A 13 -54.01 -10.71 -6.94
N ALA A 14 -54.73 -9.59 -6.85
CA ALA A 14 -54.27 -8.30 -7.34
C ALA A 14 -52.94 -7.86 -6.70
N CYS A 15 -52.06 -7.23 -7.48
CA CYS A 15 -50.84 -6.63 -6.98
C CYS A 15 -51.18 -5.29 -6.29
N CYS A 16 -51.60 -5.37 -5.02
CA CYS A 16 -52.26 -4.29 -4.25
C CYS A 16 -51.38 -3.06 -3.89
N LEU A 17 -50.37 -2.72 -4.68
CA LEU A 17 -49.62 -1.46 -4.53
C LEU A 17 -49.62 -0.57 -5.78
N CYS A 18 -50.22 -1.03 -6.88
CA CYS A 18 -50.89 -0.13 -7.84
C CYS A 18 -52.07 0.63 -7.18
N GLN A 19 -52.38 0.32 -5.92
CA GLN A 19 -53.35 0.98 -5.06
C GLN A 19 -52.76 2.09 -4.17
N ALA A 20 -51.53 2.58 -4.39
CA ALA A 20 -50.97 3.69 -3.61
C ALA A 20 -51.83 4.97 -3.68
N GLY A 21 -52.46 5.24 -4.84
CA GLY A 21 -53.50 6.27 -4.98
C GLY A 21 -54.71 5.99 -4.08
N THR A 22 -55.32 4.81 -4.19
CA THR A 22 -56.45 4.40 -3.34
C THR A 22 -56.12 4.26 -1.86
N LEU A 23 -54.84 4.11 -1.45
CA LEU A 23 -54.45 4.22 -0.04
C LEU A 23 -54.63 5.65 0.44
N ARG A 24 -54.10 6.61 -0.32
CA ARG A 24 -54.30 8.04 -0.06
C ARG A 24 -55.77 8.41 -0.11
N ASP A 25 -56.53 7.93 -1.11
CA ASP A 25 -57.97 8.21 -1.22
C ASP A 25 -58.77 7.58 -0.07
N ARG A 26 -58.42 6.37 0.39
CA ARG A 26 -59.05 5.74 1.57
C ARG A 26 -58.71 6.50 2.86
N LEU A 27 -57.48 6.96 3.03
CA LEU A 27 -57.07 7.76 4.21
C LEU A 27 -57.71 9.15 4.21
N LEU A 28 -57.86 9.80 3.05
CA LEU A 28 -58.58 11.07 2.89
C LEU A 28 -60.11 10.90 3.05
N ALA A 29 -60.68 9.78 2.60
CA ALA A 29 -62.10 9.46 2.83
C ALA A 29 -62.39 9.15 4.31
N VAL A 30 -61.41 8.63 5.03
CA VAL A 30 -61.43 8.44 6.50
C VAL A 30 -61.46 9.83 7.18
N GLU A 31 -60.60 10.78 6.80
CA GLU A 31 -60.54 12.14 7.37
C GLU A 31 -61.89 12.91 7.38
N ALA A 32 -62.86 12.52 6.55
CA ALA A 32 -64.19 13.13 6.44
C ALA A 32 -65.30 12.50 7.32
N ARG A 33 -64.99 11.55 8.23
CA ARG A 33 -66.00 10.74 8.98
C ARG A 33 -65.97 10.93 10.50
N GLU A 34 -67.04 10.47 11.18
CA GLU A 34 -67.16 10.54 12.64
C GLU A 34 -66.12 9.67 13.39
N ALA A 35 -65.63 10.19 14.52
CA ALA A 35 -64.43 9.72 15.21
C ALA A 35 -64.44 8.25 15.71
N ARG A 36 -65.60 7.60 15.83
CA ARG A 36 -65.68 6.18 16.26
C ARG A 36 -65.58 5.20 15.09
N GLU A 37 -66.23 5.51 13.97
CA GLU A 37 -66.17 4.68 12.75
C GLU A 37 -64.77 4.76 12.12
N LEU A 38 -64.20 5.97 12.13
CA LEU A 38 -62.81 6.30 11.78
C LEU A 38 -61.80 5.28 12.34
N LYS A 39 -61.91 4.95 13.63
CA LYS A 39 -60.96 4.11 14.37
C LYS A 39 -61.02 2.65 13.95
N ALA A 40 -62.23 2.12 13.72
CA ALA A 40 -62.42 0.73 13.31
C ALA A 40 -61.93 0.52 11.86
N GLU A 41 -62.25 1.46 10.96
CA GLU A 41 -61.82 1.43 9.56
C GLU A 41 -60.29 1.54 9.45
N LEU A 42 -59.66 2.44 10.22
CA LEU A 42 -58.20 2.61 10.23
C LEU A 42 -57.46 1.39 10.79
N HIS A 43 -57.99 0.71 11.82
CA HIS A 43 -57.43 -0.57 12.28
C HIS A 43 -57.46 -1.63 11.18
N ALA A 44 -58.59 -1.77 10.46
CA ALA A 44 -58.73 -2.75 9.39
C ALA A 44 -57.84 -2.45 8.18
N VAL A 45 -57.70 -1.17 7.79
CA VAL A 45 -56.76 -0.73 6.75
C VAL A 45 -55.32 -1.08 7.12
N LEU A 46 -54.89 -0.79 8.34
CA LEU A 46 -53.53 -1.07 8.78
C LEU A 46 -53.25 -2.58 8.86
N ASP A 47 -54.18 -3.40 9.34
CA ASP A 47 -54.01 -4.87 9.35
C ASP A 47 -53.91 -5.45 7.94
N GLN A 48 -54.71 -4.94 6.99
CA GLN A 48 -54.60 -5.30 5.58
C GLN A 48 -53.21 -4.97 5.01
N LEU A 49 -52.65 -3.79 5.32
CA LEU A 49 -51.34 -3.38 4.83
C LEU A 49 -50.18 -4.13 5.49
N ILE A 50 -50.26 -4.37 6.80
CA ILE A 50 -49.24 -5.11 7.56
C ILE A 50 -49.20 -6.57 7.10
N SER A 51 -50.34 -7.19 6.79
CA SER A 51 -50.41 -8.59 6.35
C SER A 51 -49.93 -8.83 4.90
N LEU A 52 -49.60 -7.80 4.12
CA LEU A 52 -49.08 -7.97 2.75
C LEU A 52 -47.68 -8.63 2.75
N GLU A 53 -47.61 -9.85 2.20
CA GLU A 53 -46.35 -10.57 2.02
C GLU A 53 -45.45 -9.97 0.94
N ARG A 54 -46.05 -9.37 -0.11
CA ARG A 54 -45.35 -8.76 -1.25
C ARG A 54 -45.67 -7.28 -1.36
N VAL A 55 -44.60 -6.47 -1.37
CA VAL A 55 -44.63 -5.05 -1.70
C VAL A 55 -44.27 -4.93 -3.19
N CYS A 56 -44.94 -4.08 -3.97
CA CYS A 56 -44.63 -3.92 -5.39
C CYS A 56 -43.41 -3.00 -5.56
N ASP A 57 -42.44 -3.39 -6.40
CA ASP A 57 -41.20 -2.63 -6.64
C ASP A 57 -41.41 -1.29 -7.39
N HIS A 58 -42.63 -1.01 -7.86
CA HIS A 58 -42.97 0.14 -8.71
C HIS A 58 -43.61 1.31 -7.95
N VAL A 59 -43.55 1.32 -6.62
CA VAL A 59 -44.17 2.38 -5.78
C VAL A 59 -43.24 3.59 -5.67
N SER A 60 -43.75 4.80 -5.88
CA SER A 60 -42.94 6.01 -5.75
C SER A 60 -42.54 6.26 -4.29
N GLN A 61 -41.28 6.63 -4.04
CA GLN A 61 -40.78 6.95 -2.71
C GLN A 61 -41.57 8.11 -2.07
N THR A 62 -41.98 9.09 -2.89
CA THR A 62 -42.84 10.21 -2.53
C THR A 62 -44.22 9.80 -2.02
N ASP A 63 -44.86 8.80 -2.62
CA ASP A 63 -46.19 8.33 -2.16
C ASP A 63 -46.08 7.55 -0.85
N VAL A 64 -44.99 6.81 -0.63
CA VAL A 64 -44.73 6.14 0.66
C VAL A 64 -44.56 7.18 1.77
N CYS A 65 -43.73 8.20 1.53
CA CYS A 65 -43.51 9.31 2.46
C CYS A 65 -44.81 10.06 2.78
N ALA A 66 -45.58 10.49 1.77
CA ALA A 66 -46.84 11.22 1.96
C ALA A 66 -47.90 10.41 2.73
N ASN A 67 -48.03 9.10 2.46
CA ASN A 67 -48.97 8.24 3.19
C ASN A 67 -48.56 8.01 4.65
N VAL A 68 -47.26 7.91 4.94
CA VAL A 68 -46.76 7.81 6.33
C VAL A 68 -46.99 9.12 7.10
N VAL A 69 -46.77 10.28 6.47
CA VAL A 69 -47.11 11.59 7.06
C VAL A 69 -48.60 11.70 7.39
N LEU A 70 -49.47 11.27 6.46
CA LEU A 70 -50.91 11.29 6.67
C LEU A 70 -51.32 10.38 7.85
N LEU A 71 -50.75 9.18 7.95
CA LEU A 71 -50.97 8.28 9.09
C LEU A 71 -50.49 8.87 10.43
N CYS A 72 -49.32 9.51 10.46
CA CYS A 72 -48.81 10.21 11.66
C CYS A 72 -49.62 11.44 12.06
N ARG A 73 -50.42 12.03 11.15
CA ARG A 73 -51.37 13.12 11.44
C ARG A 73 -52.74 12.59 11.88
N LEU A 74 -53.21 11.48 11.32
CA LEU A 74 -54.52 10.88 11.61
C LEU A 74 -54.55 10.06 12.91
N VAL A 75 -53.43 9.43 13.32
CA VAL A 75 -53.35 8.64 14.56
C VAL A 75 -52.87 9.52 15.71
N PRO A 76 -53.70 9.81 16.73
CA PRO A 76 -53.23 10.49 17.92
C PRO A 76 -52.44 9.53 18.83
N PRO A 77 -51.42 10.02 19.56
CA PRO A 77 -50.45 9.18 20.27
C PRO A 77 -51.02 8.44 21.50
N ASP A 78 -52.19 8.84 21.99
CA ASP A 78 -52.95 8.14 23.05
C ASP A 78 -53.50 6.78 22.57
N GLN A 79 -53.66 6.58 21.26
CA GLN A 79 -54.22 5.35 20.70
C GLN A 79 -53.15 4.30 20.42
N GLN A 80 -52.56 3.78 21.51
CA GLN A 80 -51.43 2.84 21.53
C GLN A 80 -51.49 1.70 20.49
N HIS A 81 -52.64 1.04 20.33
CA HIS A 81 -52.79 -0.05 19.34
C HIS A 81 -52.74 0.41 17.86
N LEU A 82 -53.09 1.67 17.55
CA LEU A 82 -52.91 2.24 16.21
C LEU A 82 -51.47 2.67 16.00
N VAL A 83 -50.86 3.30 17.01
CA VAL A 83 -49.46 3.75 17.00
C VAL A 83 -48.51 2.60 16.63
N ILE A 84 -48.69 1.41 17.22
CA ILE A 84 -47.89 0.22 16.91
C ILE A 84 -48.09 -0.26 15.47
N LYS A 85 -49.34 -0.28 14.99
CA LYS A 85 -49.64 -0.66 13.61
C LYS A 85 -48.99 0.30 12.61
N VAL A 86 -48.97 1.61 12.91
CA VAL A 86 -48.23 2.61 12.13
C VAL A 86 -46.72 2.34 12.19
N ALA A 87 -46.15 2.06 13.36
CA ALA A 87 -44.73 1.74 13.52
C ALA A 87 -44.33 0.46 12.74
N GLN A 88 -45.12 -0.61 12.82
CA GLN A 88 -44.93 -1.84 12.06
C GLN A 88 -45.00 -1.61 10.54
N LEU A 89 -45.93 -0.75 10.10
CA LEU A 89 -46.04 -0.39 8.69
C LEU A 89 -44.83 0.43 8.22
N ILE A 90 -44.37 1.41 9.00
CA ILE A 90 -43.13 2.17 8.74
C ILE A 90 -41.94 1.21 8.62
N GLY A 91 -41.76 0.32 9.59
CA GLY A 91 -40.67 -0.67 9.60
C GLY A 91 -40.68 -1.61 8.40
N ARG A 92 -41.86 -2.04 7.94
CA ARG A 92 -42.01 -2.87 6.72
C ARG A 92 -41.73 -2.07 5.45
N LEU A 93 -42.28 -0.87 5.31
CA LEU A 93 -42.16 -0.06 4.10
C LEU A 93 -40.73 0.47 3.93
N PHE A 94 -40.20 1.20 4.92
CA PHE A 94 -38.84 1.74 4.86
C PHE A 94 -37.78 0.63 4.84
N GLY A 95 -37.98 -0.43 5.63
CA GLY A 95 -37.03 -1.55 5.69
C GLY A 95 -36.94 -2.39 4.41
N ARG A 96 -38.03 -2.55 3.65
CA ARG A 96 -38.02 -3.30 2.37
C ARG A 96 -37.72 -2.44 1.15
N LEU A 97 -38.26 -1.21 1.08
CA LEU A 97 -38.11 -0.34 -0.09
C LEU A 97 -36.88 0.60 -0.02
N GLN A 98 -36.16 0.63 1.11
CA GLN A 98 -35.00 1.50 1.35
C GLN A 98 -35.25 2.97 0.96
N VAL A 99 -36.38 3.50 1.41
CA VAL A 99 -36.87 4.84 1.05
C VAL A 99 -36.01 5.92 1.70
N ASN A 100 -35.54 6.87 0.88
CA ASN A 100 -34.95 8.11 1.39
C ASN A 100 -36.09 9.09 1.72
N ALA A 101 -36.23 9.47 2.98
CA ALA A 101 -37.27 10.41 3.38
C ALA A 101 -36.98 11.83 2.85
N ASP A 102 -38.02 12.54 2.44
CA ASP A 102 -37.96 13.99 2.28
C ASP A 102 -38.03 14.69 3.65
N ASP A 103 -37.61 15.96 3.69
CA ASP A 103 -37.41 16.66 4.96
C ASP A 103 -38.74 16.91 5.70
N GLU A 104 -39.86 17.09 4.99
CA GLU A 104 -41.19 17.21 5.62
C GLU A 104 -41.58 15.90 6.32
N SER A 105 -41.46 14.75 5.64
CA SER A 105 -41.83 13.46 6.23
C SER A 105 -40.95 13.08 7.41
N PHE A 106 -39.66 13.42 7.34
CA PHE A 106 -38.73 13.19 8.43
C PHE A 106 -39.06 14.07 9.66
N LEU A 107 -39.38 15.34 9.45
CA LEU A 107 -39.80 16.27 10.51
C LEU A 107 -41.19 15.97 11.09
N CYS A 108 -42.03 15.17 10.42
CA CYS A 108 -43.33 14.74 10.93
C CYS A 108 -43.25 13.36 11.65
N THR A 109 -42.62 12.38 11.00
CA THR A 109 -42.63 10.97 11.46
C THR A 109 -41.71 10.74 12.66
N VAL A 110 -40.53 11.39 12.69
CA VAL A 110 -39.59 11.21 13.80
C VAL A 110 -40.15 11.77 15.12
N PRO A 111 -40.70 13.00 15.20
CA PRO A 111 -41.32 13.48 16.44
C PRO A 111 -42.53 12.66 16.88
N PHE A 112 -43.33 12.12 15.95
CA PHE A 112 -44.42 11.20 16.27
C PHE A 112 -43.91 9.96 16.99
N LEU A 113 -42.92 9.25 16.42
CA LEU A 113 -42.33 8.05 17.03
C LEU A 113 -41.64 8.37 18.38
N VAL A 114 -40.89 9.47 18.47
CA VAL A 114 -40.20 9.89 19.71
C VAL A 114 -41.18 10.27 20.82
N LYS A 115 -42.31 10.93 20.48
CA LYS A 115 -43.38 11.23 21.45
C LYS A 115 -44.07 9.96 21.91
N SER A 116 -44.46 9.08 20.98
CA SER A 116 -45.06 7.78 21.27
C SER A 116 -44.17 6.87 22.11
N LEU A 117 -42.84 7.00 22.00
CA LEU A 117 -41.87 6.25 22.81
C LEU A 117 -41.69 6.86 24.22
N ARG A 118 -41.97 8.15 24.41
CA ARG A 118 -41.93 8.84 25.72
C ARG A 118 -43.23 8.66 26.52
N GLU A 119 -44.36 8.56 25.84
CA GLU A 119 -45.71 8.46 26.44
C GLU A 119 -46.27 7.01 26.41
N GLY A 120 -45.57 6.09 25.72
CA GLY A 120 -45.98 4.71 25.53
C GLY A 120 -45.70 3.79 26.72
N GLN A 121 -46.20 2.56 26.62
CA GLN A 121 -45.87 1.48 27.57
C GLN A 121 -44.75 0.59 27.01
N SER A 122 -44.03 -0.10 27.90
CA SER A 122 -42.86 -0.92 27.55
C SER A 122 -43.09 -1.94 26.43
N TRP A 123 -44.27 -2.57 26.37
CA TRP A 123 -44.63 -3.53 25.31
C TRP A 123 -44.71 -2.92 23.91
N MET A 124 -44.77 -1.59 23.79
CA MET A 124 -44.77 -0.85 22.52
C MET A 124 -43.35 -0.55 22.01
N HIS A 125 -42.33 -0.63 22.88
CA HIS A 125 -41.01 -0.06 22.62
C HIS A 125 -40.28 -0.78 21.48
N PHE A 126 -40.49 -2.10 21.30
CA PHE A 126 -39.85 -2.86 20.21
C PHE A 126 -40.24 -2.33 18.83
N ASP A 127 -41.53 -2.28 18.51
CA ASP A 127 -42.02 -1.82 17.20
C ASP A 127 -41.65 -0.35 16.94
N LEU A 128 -41.76 0.50 17.97
CA LEU A 128 -41.40 1.93 17.89
C LEU A 128 -39.92 2.16 17.59
N VAL A 129 -39.02 1.47 18.30
CA VAL A 129 -37.57 1.62 18.10
C VAL A 129 -37.13 0.92 16.80
N GLN A 130 -37.77 -0.17 16.38
CA GLN A 130 -37.51 -0.79 15.07
C GLN A 130 -37.94 0.12 13.91
N ALA A 131 -39.10 0.78 14.02
CA ALA A 131 -39.56 1.78 13.05
C ALA A 131 -38.59 2.97 12.97
N LEU A 132 -38.08 3.42 14.13
CA LEU A 132 -37.08 4.48 14.20
C LEU A 132 -35.75 4.05 13.56
N ALA A 133 -35.24 2.85 13.85
CA ALA A 133 -33.99 2.34 13.28
C ALA A 133 -34.05 2.24 11.74
N THR A 134 -35.15 1.72 11.21
CA THR A 134 -35.38 1.59 9.76
C THR A 134 -35.59 2.93 9.06
N LEU A 135 -36.20 3.91 9.72
CA LEU A 135 -36.33 5.28 9.22
C LEU A 135 -34.98 6.03 9.22
N LEU A 136 -34.14 5.81 10.24
CA LEU A 136 -32.82 6.42 10.36
C LEU A 136 -31.78 5.83 9.40
N PHE A 137 -31.95 4.59 8.94
CA PHE A 137 -31.12 3.95 7.93
C PHE A 137 -31.00 4.86 6.69
N ASN A 138 -29.78 5.17 6.26
CA ASN A 138 -29.41 6.17 5.24
C ASN A 138 -29.83 7.64 5.49
N ASN A 139 -30.82 7.92 6.35
CA ASN A 139 -31.36 9.27 6.62
C ASN A 139 -30.75 9.97 7.85
N GLY A 140 -29.96 9.29 8.69
CA GLY A 140 -29.48 9.83 9.99
C GLY A 140 -28.76 11.19 9.95
N HIS A 141 -28.15 11.56 8.82
CA HIS A 141 -27.53 12.88 8.61
C HIS A 141 -28.53 14.05 8.67
N ARG A 142 -29.84 13.79 8.53
CA ARG A 142 -30.91 14.80 8.56
C ARG A 142 -31.44 15.10 9.96
N CYS A 143 -30.95 14.39 10.98
CA CYS A 143 -31.42 14.51 12.36
C CYS A 143 -31.01 15.80 13.09
N GLU A 144 -30.20 16.68 12.52
CA GLU A 144 -29.60 17.84 13.21
C GLU A 144 -30.60 18.64 14.08
N LYS A 145 -31.80 18.92 13.55
CA LYS A 145 -32.87 19.66 14.26
C LYS A 145 -33.60 18.87 15.35
N LEU A 146 -33.54 17.53 15.32
CA LEU A 146 -34.26 16.61 16.21
C LEU A 146 -33.33 15.83 17.16
N LEU A 147 -32.02 16.03 17.01
CA LEU A 147 -30.97 15.21 17.62
C LEU A 147 -31.00 15.23 19.15
N ALA A 148 -31.32 16.37 19.76
CA ALA A 148 -31.44 16.49 21.21
C ALA A 148 -32.54 15.56 21.78
N ASN A 149 -33.75 15.64 21.24
CA ASN A 149 -34.90 14.85 21.68
C ASN A 149 -34.70 13.35 21.41
N LEU A 150 -34.07 13.01 20.27
CA LEU A 150 -33.71 11.63 19.92
C LEU A 150 -32.70 11.05 20.91
N MET A 151 -31.60 11.77 21.18
CA MET A 151 -30.56 11.32 22.10
C MET A 151 -31.04 11.26 23.55
N GLU A 152 -31.93 12.15 23.98
CA GLU A 152 -32.58 12.10 25.29
C GLU A 152 -33.37 10.80 25.48
N VAL A 153 -34.29 10.48 24.56
CA VAL A 153 -35.15 9.29 24.65
C VAL A 153 -34.34 8.01 24.49
N LEU A 154 -33.39 7.96 23.54
CA LEU A 154 -32.51 6.80 23.39
C LEU A 154 -31.65 6.57 24.64
N ASN A 155 -31.07 7.62 25.24
CA ASN A 155 -30.28 7.48 26.46
C ASN A 155 -31.13 7.04 27.66
N GLY A 156 -32.34 7.56 27.82
CA GLY A 156 -33.28 7.11 28.86
C GLY A 156 -33.62 5.63 28.70
N LEU A 157 -33.94 5.21 27.48
CA LEU A 157 -34.25 3.81 27.16
C LEU A 157 -33.04 2.87 27.36
N PHE A 158 -31.80 3.33 27.17
CA PHE A 158 -30.60 2.56 27.52
C PHE A 158 -30.35 2.45 29.04
N LEU A 159 -30.79 3.43 29.84
CA LEU A 159 -30.75 3.33 31.31
C LEU A 159 -31.74 2.28 31.80
N GLU A 160 -32.97 2.27 31.26
CA GLU A 160 -33.98 1.23 31.53
C GLU A 160 -33.49 -0.17 31.10
N LEU A 161 -32.87 -0.29 29.92
CA LEU A 161 -32.30 -1.54 29.40
C LEU A 161 -30.90 -1.89 29.96
N SER A 162 -30.50 -1.29 31.08
CA SER A 162 -29.29 -1.64 31.83
C SER A 162 -29.53 -2.66 32.94
N GLU A 163 -30.80 -2.92 33.31
CA GLU A 163 -31.19 -3.87 34.34
C GLU A 163 -31.08 -5.34 33.91
N GLN A 164 -31.05 -6.27 34.88
CA GLN A 164 -30.81 -7.70 34.64
C GLN A 164 -31.92 -8.42 33.85
N SER A 165 -33.08 -7.78 33.68
CA SER A 165 -34.26 -8.28 32.94
C SER A 165 -34.49 -7.56 31.60
N ALA A 166 -33.50 -6.84 31.09
CA ALA A 166 -33.62 -6.07 29.85
C ALA A 166 -33.92 -6.92 28.61
N ASP A 167 -34.79 -6.41 27.73
CA ASP A 167 -35.07 -6.96 26.41
C ASP A 167 -33.92 -6.66 25.44
N TRP A 168 -33.27 -7.72 24.92
CA TRP A 168 -32.10 -7.60 24.05
C TRP A 168 -32.44 -7.26 22.59
N GLU A 169 -33.67 -7.51 22.16
CA GLU A 169 -34.21 -7.12 20.86
C GLU A 169 -34.39 -5.61 20.82
N ILE A 170 -35.02 -5.01 21.85
CA ILE A 170 -35.15 -3.55 21.96
C ILE A 170 -33.77 -2.90 22.04
N LYS A 171 -32.86 -3.46 22.87
CA LYS A 171 -31.48 -2.98 22.99
C LYS A 171 -30.75 -2.97 21.65
N ARG A 172 -30.91 -4.02 20.85
CA ARG A 172 -30.36 -4.11 19.49
C ARG A 172 -30.91 -3.00 18.57
N GLN A 173 -32.21 -2.77 18.55
CA GLN A 173 -32.80 -1.72 17.70
C GLN A 173 -32.34 -0.32 18.14
N ALA A 174 -32.18 -0.08 19.45
CA ALA A 174 -31.66 1.17 19.98
C ALA A 174 -30.19 1.42 19.59
N LEU A 175 -29.35 0.37 19.57
CA LEU A 175 -27.97 0.43 19.06
C LEU A 175 -27.94 0.76 17.56
N LEU A 176 -28.85 0.18 16.76
CA LEU A 176 -28.99 0.48 15.33
C LEU A 176 -29.39 1.94 15.09
N CYS A 177 -30.35 2.48 15.87
CA CYS A 177 -30.69 3.90 15.84
C CYS A 177 -29.43 4.77 16.04
N MET A 178 -28.65 4.50 17.10
CA MET A 178 -27.40 5.24 17.36
C MET A 178 -26.36 5.08 16.24
N ALA A 179 -26.21 3.87 15.68
CA ALA A 179 -25.28 3.61 14.58
C ALA A 179 -25.64 4.38 13.29
N HIS A 180 -26.92 4.46 12.96
CA HIS A 180 -27.40 5.20 11.80
C HIS A 180 -27.29 6.72 11.98
N LEU A 181 -27.49 7.23 13.20
CA LEU A 181 -27.18 8.63 13.53
C LEU A 181 -25.67 8.93 13.34
N CYS A 182 -24.78 8.00 13.71
CA CYS A 182 -23.33 8.17 13.62
C CYS A 182 -22.74 8.01 12.19
N SER A 183 -23.57 7.69 11.20
CA SER A 183 -23.15 7.45 9.82
C SER A 183 -22.78 8.75 9.09
N SER A 184 -21.81 8.68 8.17
CA SER A 184 -21.24 9.87 7.53
C SER A 184 -22.15 10.46 6.45
N SER A 185 -22.12 11.79 6.34
CA SER A 185 -22.61 12.52 5.16
C SER A 185 -21.45 12.97 4.28
N GLN A 186 -21.74 13.55 3.10
CA GLN A 186 -20.72 14.23 2.27
C GLN A 186 -19.99 15.38 3.02
N ARG A 187 -20.50 15.84 4.17
CA ARG A 187 -19.91 16.88 5.02
C ARG A 187 -19.19 16.34 6.26
N GLY A 188 -19.13 15.02 6.46
CA GLY A 188 -18.58 14.36 7.65
C GLY A 188 -19.64 13.96 8.68
N LEU A 189 -19.23 13.79 9.95
CA LEU A 189 -20.12 13.48 11.07
C LEU A 189 -21.05 14.65 11.41
N CYS A 190 -22.36 14.39 11.43
CA CYS A 190 -23.38 15.40 11.75
C CYS A 190 -23.66 15.57 13.26
N ILE A 191 -23.16 14.65 14.11
CA ILE A 191 -23.38 14.67 15.57
C ILE A 191 -22.27 15.47 16.29
N PRO A 192 -22.61 16.41 17.20
CA PRO A 192 -21.66 17.04 18.12
C PRO A 192 -20.89 16.09 19.05
N GLU A 193 -19.72 16.52 19.51
CA GLU A 193 -18.80 15.73 20.32
C GLU A 193 -19.40 15.00 21.55
N PRO A 194 -20.17 15.66 22.44
CA PRO A 194 -20.69 14.97 23.64
C PRO A 194 -21.66 13.84 23.29
N GLN A 195 -22.43 13.97 22.20
CA GLN A 195 -23.45 13.01 21.81
C GLN A 195 -22.84 11.79 21.12
N TRP A 196 -21.86 11.95 20.22
CA TRP A 196 -21.20 10.78 19.62
C TRP A 196 -20.33 10.03 20.63
N LYS A 197 -19.72 10.73 21.61
CA LYS A 197 -19.05 10.09 22.75
C LYS A 197 -20.01 9.27 23.61
N SER A 198 -21.25 9.74 23.79
CA SER A 198 -22.31 8.99 24.47
C SER A 198 -22.70 7.73 23.70
N CYS A 199 -22.94 7.82 22.37
CA CYS A 199 -23.16 6.64 21.52
C CYS A 199 -22.00 5.63 21.63
N LEU A 200 -20.76 6.12 21.56
CA LEU A 200 -19.57 5.28 21.66
C LEU A 200 -19.48 4.55 23.01
N GLY A 201 -19.81 5.25 24.11
CA GLY A 201 -19.93 4.63 25.43
C GLY A 201 -20.93 3.48 25.46
N HIS A 202 -22.12 3.65 24.87
CA HIS A 202 -23.14 2.58 24.79
C HIS A 202 -22.70 1.39 23.91
N PHE A 203 -21.99 1.65 22.81
CA PHE A 203 -21.38 0.60 22.00
C PHE A 203 -20.36 -0.19 22.83
N PHE A 204 -19.38 0.47 23.46
CA PHE A 204 -18.37 -0.20 24.30
C PHE A 204 -18.98 -0.94 25.49
N ASN A 205 -19.95 -0.37 26.18
CA ASN A 205 -20.66 -1.03 27.28
C ASN A 205 -21.34 -2.32 26.81
N THR A 206 -21.97 -2.29 25.62
CA THR A 206 -22.57 -3.50 25.02
C THR A 206 -21.51 -4.54 24.65
N LEU A 207 -20.40 -4.12 24.03
CA LEU A 207 -19.31 -5.02 23.63
C LEU A 207 -18.61 -5.69 24.82
N ASN A 208 -18.55 -5.03 25.98
CA ASN A 208 -17.96 -5.58 27.20
C ASN A 208 -18.85 -6.64 27.91
N ILE A 209 -20.16 -6.66 27.65
CA ILE A 209 -21.07 -7.60 28.33
C ILE A 209 -20.83 -9.04 27.85
N ASN A 210 -20.52 -9.92 28.81
CA ASN A 210 -20.53 -11.37 28.61
C ASN A 210 -21.97 -11.86 28.39
N ARG A 211 -22.19 -12.76 27.42
CA ARG A 211 -23.52 -13.35 27.16
C ARG A 211 -24.10 -13.96 28.46
N PRO A 212 -25.21 -13.45 28.99
CA PRO A 212 -25.88 -14.08 30.13
C PRO A 212 -26.55 -15.39 29.68
N LEU A 213 -26.57 -16.40 30.55
CA LEU A 213 -27.02 -17.77 30.22
C LEU A 213 -28.51 -17.88 29.82
N ILE A 214 -29.31 -16.84 30.11
CA ILE A 214 -30.76 -16.78 29.86
C ILE A 214 -31.07 -16.38 28.41
N ILE A 215 -30.13 -15.78 27.69
CA ILE A 215 -30.36 -15.15 26.37
C ILE A 215 -29.86 -16.05 25.24
N ASP A 216 -30.68 -16.16 24.18
CA ASP A 216 -30.33 -16.86 22.95
C ASP A 216 -29.05 -16.28 22.32
N GLU A 217 -28.14 -17.16 21.91
CA GLU A 217 -26.85 -16.78 21.34
C GLU A 217 -26.98 -16.02 20.01
N VAL A 218 -28.03 -16.29 19.23
CA VAL A 218 -28.37 -15.57 17.99
C VAL A 218 -28.68 -14.11 18.32
N ILE A 219 -29.48 -13.87 19.36
CA ILE A 219 -29.85 -12.52 19.82
C ILE A 219 -28.59 -11.78 20.27
N TYR A 220 -27.78 -12.40 21.13
CA TYR A 220 -26.49 -11.85 21.56
C TYR A 220 -25.59 -11.49 20.37
N CYS A 221 -25.41 -12.40 19.40
CA CYS A 221 -24.60 -12.14 18.21
C CYS A 221 -25.12 -10.94 17.39
N LEU A 222 -26.43 -10.80 17.25
CA LEU A 222 -27.06 -9.71 16.50
C LEU A 222 -26.96 -8.35 17.24
N THR A 223 -27.04 -8.34 18.57
CA THR A 223 -26.85 -7.13 19.39
C THR A 223 -25.39 -6.67 19.38
N ILE A 224 -24.43 -7.59 19.46
CA ILE A 224 -23.00 -7.26 19.30
C ILE A 224 -22.68 -6.78 17.88
N GLN A 225 -23.26 -7.38 16.84
CA GLN A 225 -23.15 -6.88 15.46
C GLN A 225 -23.64 -5.43 15.32
N ALA A 226 -24.77 -5.07 15.94
CA ALA A 226 -25.28 -3.69 15.93
C ALA A 226 -24.32 -2.70 16.63
N ALA A 227 -23.73 -3.07 17.78
CA ALA A 227 -22.72 -2.26 18.45
C ALA A 227 -21.45 -2.08 17.58
N LEU A 228 -20.98 -3.14 16.92
CA LEU A 228 -19.86 -3.06 15.98
C LEU A 228 -20.15 -2.16 14.78
N GLN A 229 -21.37 -2.18 14.22
CA GLN A 229 -21.81 -1.26 13.16
C GLN A 229 -21.76 0.20 13.63
N GLY A 230 -22.14 0.48 14.88
CA GLY A 230 -21.99 1.80 15.50
C GLY A 230 -20.55 2.29 15.57
N VAL A 231 -19.62 1.42 15.98
CA VAL A 231 -18.18 1.72 15.98
C VAL A 231 -17.64 1.92 14.55
N GLN A 232 -18.07 1.10 13.58
CA GLN A 232 -17.71 1.26 12.16
C GLN A 232 -18.17 2.60 11.59
N ALA A 233 -19.41 3.03 11.90
CA ALA A 233 -19.93 4.32 11.49
C ALA A 233 -19.07 5.47 12.03
N LEU A 234 -18.67 5.43 13.31
CA LEU A 234 -17.80 6.44 13.91
C LEU A 234 -16.38 6.42 13.33
N LEU A 235 -15.80 5.25 13.06
CA LEU A 235 -14.49 5.12 12.40
C LEU A 235 -14.48 5.68 10.96
N CYS A 236 -15.62 5.61 10.25
CA CYS A 236 -15.79 6.26 8.94
C CYS A 236 -15.97 7.78 9.03
N SER A 237 -16.68 8.26 10.06
CA SER A 237 -17.15 9.64 10.14
C SER A 237 -16.18 10.60 10.86
N LEU A 238 -15.33 10.09 11.75
CA LEU A 238 -14.38 10.88 12.54
C LEU A 238 -13.06 11.11 11.81
N LYS A 239 -12.46 12.29 12.00
CA LYS A 239 -11.11 12.61 11.48
C LYS A 239 -9.99 11.93 12.27
N SER A 240 -10.23 11.62 13.53
CA SER A 240 -9.32 10.93 14.43
C SER A 240 -10.12 10.16 15.48
N PHE A 241 -9.77 8.90 15.72
CA PHE A 241 -10.41 8.07 16.75
C PHE A 241 -9.70 8.25 18.11
N PRO A 242 -10.39 8.19 19.26
CA PRO A 242 -9.75 8.34 20.57
C PRO A 242 -8.73 7.22 20.87
N SER A 243 -7.46 7.58 21.09
CA SER A 243 -6.36 6.63 21.30
C SER A 243 -6.45 5.83 22.60
N THR A 244 -7.12 6.36 23.64
CA THR A 244 -7.40 5.62 24.88
C THR A 244 -8.33 4.43 24.64
N GLN A 245 -9.40 4.64 23.89
CA GLN A 245 -10.42 3.62 23.58
C GLN A 245 -9.96 2.64 22.48
N LEU A 246 -8.90 2.98 21.74
CA LEU A 246 -8.34 2.10 20.73
C LEU A 246 -7.83 0.78 21.32
N VAL A 247 -7.18 0.83 22.50
CA VAL A 247 -6.65 -0.37 23.18
C VAL A 247 -7.78 -1.33 23.53
N ASP A 248 -8.82 -0.81 24.18
CA ASP A 248 -10.01 -1.57 24.56
C ASP A 248 -10.71 -2.14 23.32
N LEU A 249 -10.80 -1.36 22.23
CA LEU A 249 -11.35 -1.82 20.96
C LEU A 249 -10.54 -2.99 20.38
N MET A 250 -9.21 -2.93 20.38
CA MET A 250 -8.37 -4.03 19.87
C MET A 250 -8.60 -5.32 20.67
N VAL A 251 -8.74 -5.24 21.99
CA VAL A 251 -9.04 -6.39 22.86
C VAL A 251 -10.43 -6.97 22.56
N LEU A 252 -11.45 -6.11 22.46
CA LEU A 252 -12.83 -6.53 22.14
C LEU A 252 -12.95 -7.14 20.74
N LEU A 253 -12.30 -6.56 19.74
CA LEU A 253 -12.28 -7.11 18.39
C LEU A 253 -11.55 -8.46 18.35
N LYS A 254 -10.43 -8.60 19.07
CA LYS A 254 -9.73 -9.88 19.21
C LYS A 254 -10.64 -10.94 19.83
N ARG A 255 -11.42 -10.61 20.87
CA ARG A 255 -12.44 -11.51 21.44
C ARG A 255 -13.48 -11.95 20.40
N PHE A 256 -14.10 -11.01 19.68
CA PHE A 256 -15.22 -11.33 18.78
C PHE A 256 -14.81 -11.99 17.46
N MET A 257 -13.58 -11.81 16.97
CA MET A 257 -13.11 -12.50 15.76
C MET A 257 -12.90 -14.01 15.92
N PHE A 258 -12.86 -14.53 17.16
CA PHE A 258 -12.81 -15.96 17.46
C PHE A 258 -14.13 -16.52 18.00
N TYR A 259 -15.20 -15.71 18.04
CA TYR A 259 -16.48 -16.14 18.60
C TYR A 259 -17.11 -17.28 17.79
N GLY A 260 -17.42 -18.39 18.45
CA GLY A 260 -17.94 -19.60 17.80
C GLY A 260 -16.95 -20.29 16.83
N LEU A 261 -15.63 -20.04 16.94
CA LEU A 261 -14.63 -20.74 16.13
C LEU A 261 -14.23 -22.08 16.78
N PRO A 262 -14.35 -23.23 16.08
CA PRO A 262 -14.04 -24.54 16.66
C PRO A 262 -12.60 -24.64 17.22
N GLY A 263 -12.47 -25.25 18.39
CA GLY A 263 -11.17 -25.47 19.05
C GLY A 263 -10.47 -24.19 19.55
N SER A 264 -11.18 -23.06 19.66
CA SER A 264 -10.67 -21.84 20.29
C SER A 264 -11.22 -21.71 21.71
N VAL A 265 -10.34 -21.51 22.70
CA VAL A 265 -10.77 -21.13 24.05
C VAL A 265 -11.34 -19.72 23.97
N GLN A 266 -12.56 -19.50 24.47
CA GLN A 266 -13.11 -18.15 24.58
C GLN A 266 -12.20 -17.31 25.49
N LEU A 267 -11.63 -16.25 24.94
CA LEU A 267 -10.82 -15.29 25.69
C LEU A 267 -11.74 -14.57 26.70
N VAL A 268 -11.71 -15.02 27.95
CA VAL A 268 -12.25 -14.28 29.08
C VAL A 268 -11.39 -13.04 29.27
N VAL A 269 -12.02 -11.88 29.30
CA VAL A 269 -11.33 -10.60 29.49
C VAL A 269 -11.10 -10.41 30.99
N ASP A 270 -9.96 -10.90 31.48
CA ASP A 270 -9.42 -10.41 32.74
C ASP A 270 -8.92 -8.98 32.50
N SER A 271 -9.66 -8.01 33.01
CA SER A 271 -9.23 -6.62 33.07
C SER A 271 -7.92 -6.53 33.85
N HIS A 272 -6.92 -5.86 33.25
CA HIS A 272 -5.56 -5.61 33.79
C HIS A 272 -4.53 -6.75 33.66
N GLN A 273 -4.01 -6.94 32.45
CA GLN A 273 -2.55 -7.09 32.30
C GLN A 273 -1.99 -5.97 31.41
N PRO A 274 -1.05 -5.14 31.90
CA PRO A 274 -0.41 -4.14 31.06
C PRO A 274 0.54 -4.82 30.07
N VAL A 275 0.29 -4.62 28.78
CA VAL A 275 1.30 -4.91 27.74
C VAL A 275 2.52 -4.07 28.06
N ALA A 276 3.66 -4.72 28.30
CA ALA A 276 4.91 -4.04 28.61
C ALA A 276 5.28 -3.10 27.45
N ARG A 277 5.19 -1.78 27.68
CA ARG A 277 5.72 -0.79 26.75
C ARG A 277 7.23 -1.00 26.63
N PRO A 278 7.82 -1.02 25.43
CA PRO A 278 9.27 -0.88 25.31
C PRO A 278 9.66 0.46 25.92
N VAL A 279 10.54 0.43 26.92
CA VAL A 279 10.95 1.61 27.68
C VAL A 279 11.62 2.60 26.74
N SER A 280 11.07 3.82 26.66
CA SER A 280 11.73 4.96 26.04
C SER A 280 12.93 5.37 26.90
N SER A 281 14.13 5.11 26.41
CA SER A 281 15.38 5.41 27.11
C SER A 281 15.73 6.90 27.03
N THR A 282 15.21 7.69 27.97
CA THR A 282 15.75 9.00 28.34
C THR A 282 15.72 9.14 29.85
N ASP A 283 16.85 9.60 30.40
CA ASP A 283 17.11 10.05 31.78
C ASP A 283 18.05 9.11 32.56
N ASN A 284 19.35 9.34 32.34
CA ASN A 284 20.45 8.94 33.21
C ASN A 284 21.29 10.20 33.44
N ASP A 285 21.22 10.77 34.65
CA ASP A 285 22.26 11.65 35.18
C ASP A 285 23.02 10.90 36.30
N PRO A 286 24.33 11.10 36.48
CA PRO A 286 25.16 10.19 37.25
C PRO A 286 25.47 10.66 38.67
N SER A 287 25.31 9.78 39.66
CA SER A 287 26.01 9.90 40.95
C SER A 287 26.34 8.51 41.49
N GLY A 288 27.64 8.21 41.62
CA GLY A 288 28.10 6.87 41.97
C GLY A 288 28.03 6.54 43.46
N SER A 289 28.22 5.26 43.80
CA SER A 289 29.18 4.76 44.82
C SER A 289 28.96 3.28 45.16
N THR A 290 29.98 2.46 44.88
CA THR A 290 30.47 1.31 45.68
C THR A 290 29.52 0.53 46.62
N ALA A 291 29.38 -0.79 46.43
CA ALA A 291 30.06 -1.82 47.27
C ALA A 291 29.43 -3.24 47.24
N ALA A 292 30.32 -4.24 47.08
CA ALA A 292 30.37 -5.59 47.65
C ALA A 292 29.11 -6.46 47.95
N CYS A 293 29.21 -7.72 47.52
CA CYS A 293 28.43 -8.90 47.90
C CYS A 293 28.55 -9.28 49.41
N MET A 294 27.48 -9.84 50.02
CA MET A 294 27.54 -11.09 50.82
C MET A 294 26.19 -11.52 51.47
N GLY A 295 25.64 -12.64 51.01
CA GLY A 295 25.00 -13.75 51.75
C GLY A 295 23.93 -13.52 52.85
N LYS A 296 22.85 -14.32 52.79
CA LYS A 296 22.68 -15.54 53.63
C LYS A 296 21.44 -16.38 53.28
N ARG A 297 21.58 -17.71 53.44
CA ARG A 297 20.49 -18.70 53.43
C ARG A 297 19.61 -18.55 54.68
N ARG A 298 18.32 -18.90 54.58
CA ARG A 298 17.65 -19.75 55.58
C ARG A 298 16.41 -20.45 55.02
N SER A 299 16.31 -21.75 55.33
CA SER A 299 15.17 -22.62 55.02
C SER A 299 14.13 -22.58 56.13
N GLN A 300 12.88 -22.96 55.81
CA GLN A 300 12.01 -23.63 56.77
C GLN A 300 11.19 -24.72 56.07
N ASN A 301 11.28 -25.95 56.62
CA ASN A 301 10.36 -27.05 56.31
C ASN A 301 9.13 -26.94 57.20
N ALA A 302 7.97 -27.31 56.67
CA ALA A 302 6.84 -27.81 57.45
C ALA A 302 6.21 -28.99 56.68
N LYS A 303 5.68 -29.98 57.39
CA LYS A 303 5.37 -31.33 56.88
C LYS A 303 4.05 -31.82 57.51
N ALA A 304 3.34 -32.74 56.83
CA ALA A 304 2.23 -33.54 57.37
C ALA A 304 0.89 -32.76 57.62
N GLU A 305 -0.32 -33.35 57.62
CA GLU A 305 -0.73 -34.75 57.39
C GLU A 305 -2.22 -34.90 56.97
N ALA A 306 -2.64 -36.16 56.76
CA ALA A 306 -3.99 -36.75 56.56
C ALA A 306 -5.22 -36.09 57.26
N ALA A 307 -6.51 -36.38 57.01
CA ALA A 307 -7.36 -37.08 56.02
C ALA A 307 -8.63 -37.67 56.74
N ARG A 308 -9.74 -37.91 56.00
CA ARG A 308 -11.02 -38.63 56.39
C ARG A 308 -12.01 -37.84 57.27
N MET A 309 -13.33 -37.82 57.05
CA MET A 309 -14.34 -38.82 56.59
C MET A 309 -15.20 -38.26 55.43
N GLY A 310 -15.90 -38.98 54.53
CA GLY A 310 -16.71 -40.21 54.63
C GLY A 310 -18.16 -39.82 54.92
N VAL A 311 -19.22 -40.01 54.10
CA VAL A 311 -19.65 -41.07 53.15
C VAL A 311 -20.50 -40.41 52.02
N GLY A 312 -20.72 -40.91 50.79
CA GLY A 312 -20.22 -42.11 50.09
C GLY A 312 -21.33 -42.97 49.41
N LEU A 313 -21.67 -42.75 48.13
CA LEU A 313 -22.65 -43.56 47.35
C LEU A 313 -22.11 -43.92 45.95
N GLN A 314 -22.26 -45.19 45.55
CA GLN A 314 -21.60 -45.78 44.37
C GLN A 314 -22.54 -45.90 43.17
N ARG A 315 -22.00 -45.81 41.95
CA ARG A 315 -22.05 -46.95 40.99
C ARG A 315 -20.97 -46.86 39.90
N SER A 316 -20.62 -48.03 39.36
CA SER A 316 -19.41 -48.29 38.58
C SER A 316 -19.69 -48.41 37.07
N GLY A 317 -18.67 -48.18 36.24
CA GLY A 317 -18.77 -48.31 34.78
C GLY A 317 -17.51 -47.90 34.02
N LYS A 318 -16.33 -48.40 34.40
CA LYS A 318 -15.11 -48.22 33.60
C LYS A 318 -15.05 -49.26 32.48
N HIS A 319 -14.89 -48.82 31.23
CA HIS A 319 -14.11 -49.57 30.25
C HIS A 319 -13.09 -48.66 29.58
N THR A 320 -11.82 -48.96 29.82
CA THR A 320 -10.67 -48.28 29.22
C THR A 320 -10.39 -48.92 27.87
N LEU A 321 -10.35 -48.13 26.78
CA LEU A 321 -9.71 -48.53 25.53
C LEU A 321 -8.57 -47.57 25.21
N ARG A 322 -7.39 -48.13 25.02
CA ARG A 322 -6.19 -47.43 24.57
C ARG A 322 -6.22 -47.31 23.04
N LEU A 323 -6.04 -46.10 22.53
CA LEU A 323 -5.54 -45.83 21.18
C LEU A 323 -4.24 -45.03 21.41
N HIS A 324 -3.07 -45.67 21.39
CA HIS A 324 -2.20 -45.78 20.22
C HIS A 324 -2.14 -44.48 19.41
N GLY A 325 -0.97 -43.83 19.48
CA GLY A 325 -0.69 -42.63 18.71
C GLY A 325 -0.64 -42.94 17.22
N SER A 326 -1.30 -42.08 16.45
CA SER A 326 -1.24 -41.99 15.00
C SER A 326 -1.05 -40.51 14.69
N GLU A 327 -0.09 -40.18 13.83
CA GLU A 327 0.17 -38.80 13.42
C GLU A 327 -1.04 -38.23 12.66
N SER A 328 -1.88 -37.43 13.32
CA SER A 328 -3.09 -36.89 12.70
C SER A 328 -2.78 -35.66 11.84
N CYS A 329 -2.53 -35.93 10.56
CA CYS A 329 -2.59 -35.06 9.38
C CYS A 329 -3.01 -33.59 9.61
N LEU A 330 -2.14 -32.64 9.22
CA LEU A 330 -2.34 -31.18 9.34
C LEU A 330 -3.32 -30.58 8.31
N GLN A 331 -4.47 -31.22 8.08
CA GLN A 331 -5.51 -30.72 7.16
C GLN A 331 -6.40 -29.65 7.86
N PRO A 332 -6.84 -28.60 7.14
CA PRO A 332 -7.82 -27.65 7.66
C PRO A 332 -9.14 -28.30 8.11
N ALA A 333 -9.52 -28.04 9.36
CA ALA A 333 -10.62 -28.74 10.04
C ALA A 333 -11.98 -28.66 9.32
N TRP A 334 -12.24 -27.57 8.58
CA TRP A 334 -13.48 -27.41 7.81
C TRP A 334 -13.62 -28.41 6.65
N ARG A 335 -12.51 -29.01 6.17
CA ARG A 335 -12.52 -30.05 5.13
C ARG A 335 -13.03 -31.39 5.66
N ILE A 336 -12.78 -31.66 6.95
CA ILE A 336 -13.19 -32.89 7.65
C ILE A 336 -14.68 -32.83 8.03
N GLN A 337 -15.24 -31.63 8.20
CA GLN A 337 -16.59 -31.41 8.71
C GLN A 337 -17.72 -31.73 7.71
N SER A 338 -17.42 -32.15 6.47
CA SER A 338 -18.45 -32.43 5.44
C SER A 338 -18.91 -33.90 5.33
N SER A 339 -18.32 -34.83 6.10
CA SER A 339 -18.49 -36.27 5.86
C SER A 339 -19.18 -37.08 6.97
N SER A 340 -19.62 -36.48 8.09
CA SER A 340 -20.21 -37.24 9.21
C SER A 340 -21.05 -36.40 10.21
N GLU A 341 -22.21 -35.88 9.80
CA GLU A 341 -23.28 -35.40 10.70
C GLU A 341 -24.63 -36.02 10.25
N SER A 342 -25.04 -37.19 10.78
CA SER A 342 -26.21 -37.95 10.29
C SER A 342 -27.20 -38.43 11.38
N ASP A 343 -27.25 -37.77 12.55
CA ASP A 343 -28.15 -38.12 13.68
C ASP A 343 -28.75 -36.87 14.37
N VAL A 344 -29.16 -35.85 13.61
CA VAL A 344 -29.79 -34.62 14.16
C VAL A 344 -31.12 -34.35 13.46
N SER A 345 -32.16 -33.95 14.22
CA SER A 345 -33.49 -33.69 13.66
C SER A 345 -33.52 -32.45 12.76
N ASP A 346 -34.37 -32.45 11.72
CA ASP A 346 -34.43 -31.36 10.72
C ASP A 346 -34.69 -29.96 11.33
N SER A 347 -35.47 -29.91 12.41
CA SER A 347 -35.74 -28.69 13.18
C SER A 347 -34.51 -28.15 13.93
N GLU A 348 -33.69 -29.05 14.51
CA GLU A 348 -32.49 -28.69 15.28
C GLU A 348 -31.30 -28.38 14.35
N MET A 349 -31.22 -29.07 13.21
CA MET A 349 -30.28 -28.73 12.14
C MET A 349 -30.45 -27.27 11.68
N THR A 350 -31.70 -26.81 11.57
CA THR A 350 -32.04 -25.45 11.13
C THR A 350 -31.62 -24.38 12.16
N SER A 351 -31.82 -24.63 13.45
CA SER A 351 -31.44 -23.68 14.52
C SER A 351 -29.92 -23.61 14.71
N LEU A 352 -29.22 -24.76 14.69
CA LEU A 352 -27.76 -24.82 14.75
C LEU A 352 -27.11 -24.18 13.52
N HIS A 353 -27.67 -24.37 12.32
CA HIS A 353 -27.20 -23.69 11.11
C HIS A 353 -27.37 -22.15 11.22
N ARG A 354 -28.52 -21.67 11.71
CA ARG A 354 -28.76 -20.24 11.97
C ARG A 354 -27.73 -19.67 12.95
N LEU A 355 -27.40 -20.40 14.02
CA LEU A 355 -26.39 -19.99 14.99
C LEU A 355 -24.98 -19.95 14.37
N ARG A 356 -24.55 -21.03 13.69
CA ARG A 356 -23.25 -21.10 12.98
C ARG A 356 -23.10 -19.92 11.99
N LEU A 357 -24.17 -19.54 11.30
CA LEU A 357 -24.22 -18.38 10.40
C LEU A 357 -24.03 -17.04 11.14
N GLU A 358 -24.75 -16.79 12.23
CA GLU A 358 -24.64 -15.52 12.97
C GLU A 358 -23.33 -15.38 13.74
N GLN A 359 -22.78 -16.47 14.27
CA GLN A 359 -21.40 -16.49 14.78
C GLN A 359 -20.40 -16.10 13.68
N SER A 360 -20.55 -16.61 12.46
CA SER A 360 -19.69 -16.20 11.34
C SER A 360 -19.89 -14.74 10.94
N ARG A 361 -21.11 -14.22 10.94
CA ARG A 361 -21.41 -12.80 10.68
C ARG A 361 -20.78 -11.90 11.74
N LEU A 362 -20.84 -12.29 13.01
CA LEU A 362 -20.15 -11.60 14.10
C LEU A 362 -18.62 -11.57 13.91
N ARG A 363 -18.00 -12.71 13.55
CA ARG A 363 -16.55 -12.73 13.23
C ARG A 363 -16.21 -11.81 12.05
N GLN A 364 -17.02 -11.84 10.99
CA GLN A 364 -16.87 -10.94 9.82
C GLN A 364 -17.03 -9.46 10.19
N ALA A 365 -18.00 -9.12 11.04
CA ALA A 365 -18.20 -7.76 11.52
C ALA A 365 -16.97 -7.28 12.34
N SER A 366 -16.46 -8.11 13.25
CA SER A 366 -15.26 -7.80 14.02
C SER A 366 -14.02 -7.58 13.14
N LEU A 367 -13.78 -8.49 12.19
CA LEU A 367 -12.67 -8.37 11.22
C LEU A 367 -12.79 -7.11 10.35
N THR A 368 -14.01 -6.73 9.97
CA THR A 368 -14.28 -5.50 9.21
C THR A 368 -13.98 -4.26 10.06
N THR A 369 -14.45 -4.22 11.31
CA THR A 369 -14.13 -3.12 12.23
C THR A 369 -12.63 -3.00 12.46
N LEU A 370 -11.91 -4.12 12.62
CA LEU A 370 -10.46 -4.12 12.77
C LEU A 370 -9.74 -3.55 11.54
N LEU A 371 -10.15 -3.97 10.33
CA LEU A 371 -9.62 -3.44 9.08
C LEU A 371 -9.83 -1.92 8.97
N MET A 372 -10.98 -1.43 9.42
CA MET A 372 -11.30 0.01 9.44
C MET A 372 -10.46 0.75 10.49
N SER A 373 -10.28 0.18 11.70
CA SER A 373 -9.39 0.74 12.73
C SER A 373 -7.94 0.87 12.25
N ILE A 374 -7.41 -0.15 11.56
CA ILE A 374 -6.04 -0.13 10.99
C ILE A 374 -5.88 0.99 9.95
N LYS A 375 -6.94 1.28 9.18
CA LYS A 375 -6.93 2.33 8.15
C LYS A 375 -7.16 3.75 8.71
N ALA A 376 -7.83 3.87 9.85
CA ALA A 376 -8.18 5.16 10.47
C ALA A 376 -7.13 5.69 11.48
N VAL A 377 -6.20 4.85 11.93
CA VAL A 377 -5.25 5.17 13.00
C VAL A 377 -3.81 5.33 12.47
N GLU A 378 -3.02 6.19 13.10
CA GLU A 378 -1.60 6.30 12.78
C GLU A 378 -0.83 5.00 13.07
N ARG A 379 0.02 4.58 12.11
CA ARG A 379 0.84 3.35 12.19
C ARG A 379 1.60 3.18 13.52
N ARG A 380 1.98 4.29 14.17
CA ARG A 380 2.73 4.29 15.43
C ARG A 380 1.95 3.70 16.60
N GLU A 381 0.64 3.94 16.69
CA GLU A 381 -0.21 3.44 17.79
C GLU A 381 -0.57 1.95 17.61
N LEU A 382 -0.52 1.45 16.37
CA LEU A 382 -0.81 0.05 16.04
C LEU A 382 0.35 -0.89 16.39
N TYR A 383 1.61 -0.41 16.45
CA TYR A 383 2.79 -1.27 16.68
C TYR A 383 2.79 -2.01 18.02
N SER A 384 2.25 -1.43 19.10
CA SER A 384 2.16 -2.12 20.39
C SER A 384 1.13 -3.26 20.40
N HIS A 385 0.18 -3.23 19.46
CA HIS A 385 -0.92 -4.20 19.35
C HIS A 385 -0.65 -5.26 18.27
N TRP A 386 0.19 -4.93 17.28
CA TRP A 386 0.71 -5.78 16.19
C TRP A 386 0.91 -7.25 16.58
N LEU A 387 1.80 -7.48 17.56
CA LEU A 387 2.30 -8.81 17.93
C LEU A 387 1.21 -9.72 18.51
N SER A 388 0.07 -9.15 18.93
CA SER A 388 -1.04 -9.89 19.51
C SER A 388 -1.94 -10.58 18.46
N PHE A 389 -1.88 -10.17 17.19
CA PHE A 389 -2.71 -10.73 16.11
C PHE A 389 -1.98 -11.79 15.25
N VAL A 390 -0.66 -11.91 15.43
CA VAL A 390 0.26 -12.77 14.65
C VAL A 390 0.77 -13.92 15.55
N PRO A 391 0.79 -15.18 15.08
CA PRO A 391 1.34 -16.30 15.86
C PRO A 391 2.87 -16.20 16.02
N GLU A 392 3.41 -16.61 17.17
CA GLU A 392 4.86 -16.66 17.42
C GLU A 392 5.48 -18.05 17.23
N MET A 393 4.71 -19.10 17.54
CA MET A 393 5.12 -20.51 17.47
C MET A 393 3.96 -21.34 16.90
N PRO A 394 4.24 -22.44 16.16
CA PRO A 394 3.21 -23.26 15.52
C PRO A 394 2.23 -23.90 16.52
N ASP A 395 2.71 -24.25 17.73
CA ASP A 395 1.90 -24.87 18.80
C ASP A 395 1.31 -23.87 19.81
N SER A 396 1.31 -22.57 19.49
CA SER A 396 0.72 -21.58 20.38
C SER A 396 -0.79 -21.79 20.51
N GLN A 397 -1.26 -22.10 21.72
CA GLN A 397 -2.70 -22.16 22.03
C GLN A 397 -3.38 -20.79 21.92
N SER A 398 -2.63 -19.70 21.75
CA SER A 398 -3.20 -18.35 21.60
C SER A 398 -3.79 -18.16 20.19
N PRO A 399 -5.08 -17.79 20.08
CA PRO A 399 -5.71 -17.62 18.78
C PRO A 399 -5.21 -16.35 18.07
N SER A 400 -4.93 -16.49 16.77
CA SER A 400 -4.35 -15.45 15.89
C SER A 400 -5.09 -15.36 14.56
N LEU A 401 -4.79 -14.35 13.73
CA LEU A 401 -5.41 -14.22 12.40
C LEU A 401 -5.18 -15.49 11.54
N CYS A 402 -4.01 -16.12 11.66
CA CYS A 402 -3.70 -17.39 11.01
C CYS A 402 -4.65 -18.52 11.43
N SER A 403 -5.14 -18.51 12.68
CA SER A 403 -6.14 -19.47 13.15
C SER A 403 -7.49 -19.32 12.44
N ILE A 404 -7.93 -18.10 12.14
CA ILE A 404 -9.16 -17.85 11.35
C ILE A 404 -8.94 -18.32 9.91
N ILE A 405 -7.82 -17.92 9.31
CA ILE A 405 -7.44 -18.25 7.93
C ILE A 405 -7.39 -19.77 7.71
N LEU A 406 -6.93 -20.55 8.69
CA LEU A 406 -6.84 -22.01 8.59
C LEU A 406 -8.10 -22.75 9.03
N LYS A 407 -8.90 -22.23 9.98
CA LYS A 407 -9.96 -23.01 10.65
C LYS A 407 -11.40 -22.52 10.41
N ASP A 408 -11.62 -21.28 9.99
CA ASP A 408 -12.99 -20.78 9.79
C ASP A 408 -13.65 -21.45 8.58
N SER A 409 -14.88 -21.94 8.73
CA SER A 409 -15.66 -22.54 7.64
C SER A 409 -16.09 -21.51 6.59
N SER A 410 -16.29 -20.24 6.98
CA SER A 410 -16.70 -19.17 6.08
C SER A 410 -15.52 -18.61 5.28
N SER A 411 -15.53 -18.86 3.96
CA SER A 411 -14.55 -18.29 3.03
C SER A 411 -14.51 -16.76 3.05
N LYS A 412 -15.64 -16.11 3.37
CA LYS A 412 -15.71 -14.65 3.56
C LYS A 412 -15.00 -14.19 4.83
N ALA A 413 -15.09 -14.95 5.92
CA ALA A 413 -14.32 -14.66 7.14
C ALA A 413 -12.82 -14.87 6.92
N ARG A 414 -12.41 -15.96 6.24
CA ARG A 414 -11.02 -16.19 5.82
C ARG A 414 -10.49 -15.04 4.95
N ALA A 415 -11.26 -14.62 3.93
CA ALA A 415 -10.90 -13.52 3.04
C ALA A 415 -10.77 -12.17 3.76
N LEU A 416 -11.58 -11.89 4.78
CA LEU A 416 -11.44 -10.68 5.61
C LEU A 416 -10.22 -10.75 6.53
N ALA A 417 -9.93 -11.90 7.14
CA ALA A 417 -8.72 -12.09 7.96
C ALA A 417 -7.43 -11.92 7.13
N LEU A 418 -7.43 -12.36 5.87
CA LEU A 418 -6.35 -12.13 4.92
C LEU A 418 -6.16 -10.65 4.57
N GLN A 419 -7.25 -9.90 4.35
CA GLN A 419 -7.19 -8.45 4.11
C GLN A 419 -6.71 -7.66 5.32
N VAL A 420 -7.13 -8.05 6.53
CA VAL A 420 -6.59 -7.51 7.79
C VAL A 420 -5.09 -7.77 7.85
N LEU A 421 -4.65 -9.02 7.67
CA LEU A 421 -3.23 -9.41 7.73
C LEU A 421 -2.37 -8.72 6.67
N ALA A 422 -2.86 -8.54 5.44
CA ALA A 422 -2.15 -7.79 4.40
C ALA A 422 -2.01 -6.30 4.74
N SER A 423 -3.12 -5.63 5.13
CA SER A 423 -3.10 -4.21 5.53
C SER A 423 -2.18 -3.97 6.73
N LEU A 424 -2.18 -4.93 7.65
CA LEU A 424 -1.24 -5.02 8.76
C LEU A 424 0.21 -5.06 8.22
N LEU A 425 0.59 -6.02 7.38
CA LEU A 425 1.96 -6.17 6.87
C LEU A 425 2.46 -4.93 6.13
N GLU A 426 1.63 -4.29 5.30
CA GLU A 426 1.95 -3.05 4.58
C GLU A 426 2.26 -1.88 5.52
N SER A 427 1.55 -1.79 6.65
CA SER A 427 1.78 -0.74 7.65
C SER A 427 3.09 -0.93 8.44
N SER A 428 3.71 -2.11 8.35
CA SER A 428 4.74 -2.57 9.30
C SER A 428 6.15 -2.70 8.73
N GLN A 429 6.40 -2.27 7.48
CA GLN A 429 7.69 -2.47 6.78
C GLN A 429 8.93 -2.14 7.62
N GLY A 430 8.91 -1.05 8.41
CA GLY A 430 10.03 -0.67 9.27
C GLY A 430 10.38 -1.73 10.33
N LEU A 431 9.36 -2.29 11.00
CA LEU A 431 9.51 -3.37 11.98
C LEU A 431 9.89 -4.70 11.32
N LEU A 432 9.26 -5.04 10.18
CA LEU A 432 9.54 -6.27 9.45
C LEU A 432 10.97 -6.29 8.89
N SER A 433 11.49 -5.13 8.49
CA SER A 433 12.87 -4.99 8.00
C SER A 433 13.93 -5.34 9.05
N MET A 434 13.59 -5.37 10.34
CA MET A 434 14.49 -5.77 11.43
C MET A 434 14.61 -7.30 11.61
N ALA A 435 13.75 -8.10 10.97
CA ALA A 435 13.69 -9.54 11.20
C ALA A 435 14.98 -10.27 10.80
N GLU A 436 15.38 -11.24 11.64
CA GLU A 436 16.52 -12.12 11.44
C GLU A 436 16.18 -13.52 11.96
N GLU A 437 16.74 -14.56 11.36
CA GLU A 437 16.80 -15.88 11.99
C GLU A 437 18.26 -16.30 12.19
N GLY A 438 18.66 -16.46 13.46
CA GLY A 438 19.98 -16.96 13.81
C GLY A 438 20.02 -18.49 13.73
N GLY A 439 21.02 -19.05 13.04
CA GLY A 439 21.30 -20.50 13.02
C GLY A 439 21.94 -21.02 14.31
N GLY A 440 21.47 -20.59 15.48
CA GLY A 440 22.11 -20.82 16.78
C GLY A 440 21.23 -21.53 17.80
N GLN A 441 21.88 -22.22 18.73
CA GLN A 441 21.25 -22.84 19.92
C GLN A 441 20.36 -21.83 20.69
N PRO A 442 19.22 -22.28 21.27
CA PRO A 442 18.27 -21.40 21.96
C PRO A 442 18.93 -20.64 23.12
N ARG A 443 18.84 -19.31 23.07
CA ARG A 443 19.35 -18.40 24.11
C ARG A 443 18.26 -18.09 25.13
N ALA A 444 18.66 -17.84 26.39
CA ALA A 444 17.75 -17.47 27.48
C ALA A 444 17.02 -16.12 27.26
N PHE A 445 17.41 -15.34 26.26
CA PHE A 445 16.75 -14.12 25.81
C PHE A 445 16.62 -14.18 24.27
N THR A 446 15.39 -14.11 23.76
CA THR A 446 15.12 -14.01 22.31
C THR A 446 15.01 -12.54 21.94
N ALA A 447 15.80 -12.09 20.96
CA ALA A 447 15.75 -10.70 20.50
C ALA A 447 14.47 -10.42 19.70
N LEU A 448 14.02 -9.16 19.65
CA LEU A 448 12.83 -8.76 18.88
C LEU A 448 12.98 -9.08 17.38
N SER A 449 14.19 -8.97 16.82
CA SER A 449 14.51 -9.38 15.45
C SER A 449 14.29 -10.87 15.22
N GLU A 450 14.66 -11.70 16.19
CA GLU A 450 14.55 -13.17 16.14
C GLU A 450 13.10 -13.65 16.31
N SER A 451 12.35 -13.05 17.25
CA SER A 451 10.90 -13.28 17.37
C SER A 451 10.18 -12.89 16.08
N MET A 452 10.56 -11.76 15.45
CA MET A 452 9.98 -11.33 14.17
C MET A 452 10.33 -12.29 13.01
N GLY A 453 11.54 -12.84 12.98
CA GLY A 453 11.93 -13.87 12.00
C GLY A 453 11.05 -15.12 12.08
N ARG A 454 10.88 -15.67 13.29
CA ARG A 454 9.99 -16.83 13.55
C ARG A 454 8.53 -16.54 13.17
N ARG A 455 8.02 -15.35 13.54
CA ARG A 455 6.67 -14.88 13.19
C ARG A 455 6.46 -14.82 11.67
N LEU A 456 7.42 -14.28 10.91
CA LEU A 456 7.36 -14.24 9.44
C LEU A 456 7.36 -15.65 8.83
N ARG A 457 8.17 -16.57 9.36
CA ARG A 457 8.17 -17.99 8.93
C ARG A 457 6.80 -18.64 9.16
N GLU A 458 6.19 -18.44 10.33
CA GLU A 458 4.90 -19.05 10.67
C GLU A 458 3.72 -18.45 9.88
N ILE A 459 3.76 -17.14 9.57
CA ILE A 459 2.81 -16.54 8.62
C ILE A 459 2.98 -17.19 7.22
N HIS A 460 4.22 -17.32 6.72
CA HIS A 460 4.48 -17.99 5.45
C HIS A 460 3.93 -19.43 5.42
N ARG A 461 4.19 -20.21 6.47
CA ARG A 461 3.68 -21.58 6.62
C ARG A 461 2.14 -21.61 6.60
N SER A 462 1.51 -20.75 7.41
CA SER A 462 0.05 -20.66 7.53
C SER A 462 -0.62 -20.28 6.20
N LEU A 463 -0.08 -19.28 5.49
CA LEU A 463 -0.62 -18.85 4.20
C LEU A 463 -0.44 -19.90 3.10
N LEU A 464 0.68 -20.63 3.07
CA LEU A 464 0.90 -21.72 2.13
C LEU A 464 -0.06 -22.90 2.37
N LEU A 465 -0.31 -23.27 3.64
CA LEU A 465 -1.30 -24.28 3.99
C LEU A 465 -2.72 -23.85 3.61
N ALA A 466 -3.08 -22.59 3.87
CA ALA A 466 -4.37 -22.03 3.48
C ALA A 466 -4.55 -22.04 1.94
N MET A 467 -3.51 -21.66 1.18
CA MET A 467 -3.54 -21.64 -0.28
C MET A 467 -3.79 -23.03 -0.89
N LEU A 468 -3.13 -24.08 -0.37
CA LEU A 468 -3.25 -25.44 -0.89
C LEU A 468 -4.62 -26.09 -0.58
N ALA A 469 -5.30 -25.63 0.46
CA ALA A 469 -6.58 -26.18 0.88
C ALA A 469 -7.80 -25.36 0.45
N GLU A 470 -7.62 -24.08 0.09
CA GLU A 470 -8.73 -23.17 -0.22
C GLU A 470 -9.50 -23.59 -1.48
N THR A 471 -10.83 -23.64 -1.37
CA THR A 471 -11.76 -24.05 -2.43
C THR A 471 -12.49 -22.87 -3.06
N SER A 472 -12.56 -21.72 -2.38
CA SER A 472 -13.18 -20.50 -2.88
C SER A 472 -12.17 -19.67 -3.69
N PRO A 473 -12.37 -19.44 -5.00
CA PRO A 473 -11.44 -18.64 -5.82
C PRO A 473 -11.22 -17.22 -5.27
N HIS A 474 -12.27 -16.61 -4.71
CA HIS A 474 -12.17 -15.29 -4.08
C HIS A 474 -11.22 -15.28 -2.89
N ALA A 475 -11.35 -16.24 -1.97
CA ALA A 475 -10.47 -16.34 -0.80
C ALA A 475 -9.04 -16.72 -1.21
N LEU A 476 -8.88 -17.61 -2.20
CA LEU A 476 -7.59 -18.00 -2.77
C LEU A 476 -6.84 -16.79 -3.37
N VAL A 477 -7.53 -15.91 -4.10
CA VAL A 477 -6.97 -14.64 -4.57
C VAL A 477 -6.50 -13.76 -3.41
N GLN A 478 -7.24 -13.69 -2.29
CA GLN A 478 -6.78 -12.95 -1.10
C GLN A 478 -5.57 -13.61 -0.44
N THR A 479 -5.46 -14.94 -0.45
CA THR A 479 -4.29 -15.66 0.08
C THR A 479 -3.04 -15.36 -0.74
N LEU A 480 -3.15 -15.42 -2.07
CA LEU A 480 -2.06 -15.09 -3.00
C LEU A 480 -1.63 -13.61 -2.86
N LYS A 481 -2.59 -12.68 -2.72
CA LYS A 481 -2.31 -11.26 -2.46
C LYS A 481 -1.61 -11.05 -1.10
N CYS A 482 -2.09 -11.70 -0.04
CA CYS A 482 -1.46 -11.60 1.28
C CYS A 482 -0.03 -12.18 1.28
N LEU A 483 0.21 -13.28 0.55
CA LEU A 483 1.56 -13.81 0.30
C LEU A 483 2.44 -12.83 -0.48
N ALA A 484 1.90 -12.10 -1.46
CA ALA A 484 2.67 -11.11 -2.22
C ALA A 484 3.05 -9.92 -1.32
N THR A 485 2.10 -9.38 -0.57
CA THR A 485 2.34 -8.35 0.46
C THR A 485 3.37 -8.79 1.51
N LEU A 486 3.36 -10.07 1.92
CA LEU A 486 4.38 -10.62 2.80
C LEU A 486 5.75 -10.66 2.12
N ALA A 487 5.82 -11.15 0.88
CA ALA A 487 7.06 -11.26 0.10
C ALA A 487 7.71 -9.91 -0.19
N SER A 488 6.94 -8.84 -0.43
CA SER A 488 7.49 -7.49 -0.62
C SER A 488 8.07 -6.86 0.65
N ASN A 489 7.75 -7.40 1.83
CA ASN A 489 8.17 -6.87 3.13
C ASN A 489 9.15 -7.78 3.89
N ALA A 490 9.32 -9.04 3.48
CA ALA A 490 10.20 -10.02 4.13
C ALA A 490 11.69 -9.79 3.76
N PRO A 491 12.61 -9.69 4.74
CA PRO A 491 14.03 -9.55 4.47
C PRO A 491 14.68 -10.91 4.16
N TYR A 492 14.35 -11.51 3.01
CA TYR A 492 14.76 -12.89 2.66
C TYR A 492 16.25 -13.20 2.82
N LYS A 493 17.17 -12.22 2.64
CA LYS A 493 18.61 -12.42 2.86
C LYS A 493 19.02 -12.61 4.34
N ARG A 494 18.12 -12.35 5.29
CA ARG A 494 18.31 -12.49 6.76
C ARG A 494 17.39 -13.54 7.40
N LEU A 495 16.50 -14.13 6.60
CA LEU A 495 15.63 -15.24 7.03
C LEU A 495 16.26 -16.58 6.62
N HIS A 496 15.71 -17.68 7.13
CA HIS A 496 16.23 -19.01 6.81
C HIS A 496 16.12 -19.35 5.30
N PRO A 497 17.15 -19.98 4.71
CA PRO A 497 17.11 -20.45 3.32
C PRO A 497 15.95 -21.41 3.03
N GLY A 498 15.53 -21.47 1.77
CA GLY A 498 14.48 -22.36 1.26
C GLY A 498 13.08 -21.75 1.27
N LEU A 499 12.84 -20.67 2.01
CA LEU A 499 11.54 -19.99 2.08
C LEU A 499 11.04 -19.46 0.73
N PRO A 500 11.77 -18.58 -0.01
CA PRO A 500 11.28 -18.07 -1.28
C PRO A 500 11.14 -19.19 -2.33
N GLY A 501 12.03 -20.19 -2.33
CA GLY A 501 11.92 -21.35 -3.21
C GLY A 501 10.70 -22.24 -2.91
N SER A 502 10.33 -22.41 -1.64
CA SER A 502 9.14 -23.16 -1.23
C SER A 502 7.85 -22.44 -1.64
N VAL A 503 7.78 -21.11 -1.49
CA VAL A 503 6.66 -20.29 -1.98
C VAL A 503 6.55 -20.43 -3.51
N TRP A 504 7.64 -20.27 -4.24
CA TRP A 504 7.66 -20.40 -5.70
C TRP A 504 7.09 -21.74 -6.18
N ARG A 505 7.60 -22.86 -5.66
CA ARG A 505 7.14 -24.21 -6.04
C ARG A 505 5.66 -24.45 -5.75
N LYS A 506 5.15 -24.00 -4.60
CA LYS A 506 3.75 -24.18 -4.20
C LYS A 506 2.77 -23.25 -4.93
N VAL A 507 3.23 -22.07 -5.37
CA VAL A 507 2.43 -21.11 -6.15
C VAL A 507 2.37 -21.49 -7.63
N TRP A 508 3.42 -22.13 -8.17
CA TRP A 508 3.53 -22.43 -9.60
C TRP A 508 2.29 -23.07 -10.24
N PRO A 509 1.63 -24.10 -9.65
CA PRO A 509 0.43 -24.71 -10.27
C PRO A 509 -0.74 -23.72 -10.46
N PHE A 510 -0.86 -22.69 -9.62
CA PHE A 510 -1.97 -21.73 -9.67
C PHE A 510 -1.90 -20.78 -10.86
N THR A 511 -0.75 -20.68 -11.54
CA THR A 511 -0.60 -19.97 -12.83
C THR A 511 -1.47 -20.58 -13.95
N HIS A 512 -1.85 -21.85 -13.80
CA HIS A 512 -2.69 -22.62 -14.73
C HIS A 512 -4.14 -22.84 -14.21
N HIS A 513 -4.53 -22.16 -13.14
CA HIS A 513 -5.87 -22.29 -12.55
C HIS A 513 -6.99 -21.82 -13.49
N GLN A 514 -8.21 -22.35 -13.36
CA GLN A 514 -9.32 -22.00 -14.25
C GLN A 514 -9.79 -20.54 -14.10
N ASP A 515 -9.82 -20.02 -12.87
CA ASP A 515 -10.15 -18.61 -12.58
C ASP A 515 -8.98 -17.68 -12.96
N VAL A 516 -9.25 -16.74 -13.87
CA VAL A 516 -8.31 -15.72 -14.38
C VAL A 516 -7.69 -14.89 -13.25
N ASN A 517 -8.45 -14.53 -12.22
CA ASN A 517 -7.97 -13.71 -11.11
C ASN A 517 -6.96 -14.46 -10.24
N VAL A 518 -7.13 -15.78 -10.08
CA VAL A 518 -6.17 -16.65 -9.38
C VAL A 518 -4.85 -16.71 -10.15
N ARG A 519 -4.92 -16.87 -11.48
CA ARG A 519 -3.72 -16.87 -12.35
C ARG A 519 -2.95 -15.57 -12.27
N VAL A 520 -3.65 -14.43 -12.37
CA VAL A 520 -3.05 -13.10 -12.21
C VAL A 520 -2.40 -12.96 -10.83
N ALA A 521 -3.13 -13.26 -9.75
CA ALA A 521 -2.57 -13.15 -8.39
C ALA A 521 -1.37 -14.07 -8.15
N ALA A 522 -1.32 -15.25 -8.78
CA ALA A 522 -0.17 -16.15 -8.75
C ALA A 522 1.04 -15.56 -9.49
N LEU A 523 0.84 -15.04 -10.71
CA LEU A 523 1.90 -14.37 -11.48
C LEU A 523 2.44 -13.12 -10.77
N THR A 524 1.57 -12.31 -10.15
CA THR A 524 1.95 -11.16 -9.33
C THR A 524 2.82 -11.57 -8.14
N LEU A 525 2.48 -12.66 -7.45
CA LEU A 525 3.27 -13.21 -6.35
C LEU A 525 4.66 -13.68 -6.83
N LEU A 526 4.74 -14.40 -7.95
CA LEU A 526 6.03 -14.79 -8.55
C LEU A 526 6.87 -13.55 -8.92
N GLY A 527 6.26 -12.52 -9.51
CA GLY A 527 6.93 -11.26 -9.85
C GLY A 527 7.43 -10.51 -8.62
N THR A 528 6.63 -10.51 -7.54
CA THR A 528 6.99 -9.89 -6.25
C THR A 528 8.19 -10.58 -5.60
N LEU A 529 8.29 -11.91 -5.66
CA LEU A 529 9.45 -12.66 -5.20
C LEU A 529 10.73 -12.28 -5.97
N LEU A 530 10.63 -12.04 -7.28
CA LEU A 530 11.79 -11.61 -8.09
C LEU A 530 12.31 -10.22 -7.68
N VAL A 531 11.43 -9.27 -7.35
CA VAL A 531 11.86 -7.90 -6.96
C VAL A 531 12.12 -7.69 -5.48
N ALA A 532 11.77 -8.64 -4.61
CA ALA A 532 11.86 -8.49 -3.15
C ALA A 532 13.28 -8.09 -2.67
N GLN A 533 14.30 -8.91 -2.95
CA GLN A 533 15.71 -8.61 -2.65
C GLN A 533 16.69 -9.22 -3.68
N PRO A 534 16.57 -8.97 -5.00
CA PRO A 534 17.43 -9.61 -5.99
C PRO A 534 18.93 -9.26 -5.82
N PRO A 535 19.84 -10.14 -6.28
CA PRO A 535 19.59 -11.55 -6.59
C PRO A 535 19.41 -12.37 -5.31
N LEU A 536 18.52 -13.36 -5.35
CA LEU A 536 18.40 -14.43 -4.35
C LEU A 536 18.92 -15.74 -4.97
N PRO A 537 19.95 -16.40 -4.42
CA PRO A 537 20.57 -17.59 -5.03
C PRO A 537 19.59 -18.74 -5.33
N GLU A 538 18.64 -18.99 -4.43
CA GLU A 538 17.61 -20.02 -4.61
C GLU A 538 16.72 -19.77 -5.83
N LEU A 539 16.39 -18.50 -6.11
CA LEU A 539 15.60 -18.13 -7.28
C LEU A 539 16.44 -18.22 -8.56
N GLN A 540 17.76 -17.95 -8.51
CA GLN A 540 18.65 -18.19 -9.66
C GLN A 540 18.66 -19.67 -10.06
N ILE A 541 18.75 -20.57 -9.08
CA ILE A 541 18.69 -22.03 -9.32
C ILE A 541 17.35 -22.42 -9.96
N LEU A 542 16.22 -21.91 -9.44
CA LEU A 542 14.88 -22.18 -9.99
C LEU A 542 14.64 -21.56 -11.38
N LEU A 543 15.34 -20.49 -11.74
CA LEU A 543 15.25 -19.91 -13.09
C LEU A 543 16.07 -20.68 -14.13
N LEU A 544 17.10 -21.40 -13.69
CA LEU A 544 17.94 -22.27 -14.53
C LEU A 544 17.40 -23.70 -14.62
N GLN A 545 16.85 -24.23 -13.54
CA GLN A 545 16.27 -25.57 -13.48
C GLN A 545 14.75 -25.51 -13.68
N ALA A 546 14.25 -26.11 -14.75
CA ALA A 546 12.81 -26.23 -14.97
C ALA A 546 12.17 -26.97 -13.77
N PRO A 547 11.08 -26.44 -13.16
CA PRO A 547 10.62 -26.91 -11.85
C PRO A 547 10.07 -28.34 -11.85
N PHE A 548 9.74 -28.90 -13.03
CA PHE A 548 9.24 -30.26 -13.19
C PHE A 548 9.69 -30.85 -14.54
N PRO A 549 9.96 -32.17 -14.65
CA PRO A 549 10.16 -32.83 -15.93
C PRO A 549 8.88 -32.75 -16.78
N SER A 550 9.07 -32.64 -18.10
CA SER A 550 8.02 -32.29 -19.07
C SER A 550 6.88 -33.31 -19.15
N CYS A 551 5.77 -33.07 -18.44
CA CYS A 551 4.54 -33.85 -18.61
C CYS A 551 3.78 -33.36 -19.85
N THR A 552 4.16 -33.88 -21.02
CA THR A 552 3.47 -33.65 -22.28
C THR A 552 2.33 -34.65 -22.49
N THR A 553 1.22 -34.16 -23.03
CA THR A 553 0.11 -34.91 -23.68
C THR A 553 -0.59 -36.02 -22.87
N ASN A 554 -1.75 -35.67 -22.26
CA ASN A 554 -3.04 -36.10 -22.82
C ASN A 554 -4.23 -35.29 -22.23
N ARG A 555 -4.99 -34.60 -23.09
CA ARG A 555 -6.19 -33.85 -22.71
C ARG A 555 -7.47 -34.63 -23.09
N HIS A 556 -7.88 -35.61 -22.30
CA HIS A 556 -9.25 -36.14 -22.32
C HIS A 556 -9.67 -36.80 -21.00
N SER A 557 -10.29 -36.04 -20.10
CA SER A 557 -11.41 -36.50 -19.25
C SER A 557 -11.89 -35.36 -18.33
N SER A 558 -13.19 -35.34 -18.08
CA SER A 558 -13.84 -34.41 -17.16
C SER A 558 -13.65 -34.85 -15.70
N GLY A 559 -13.16 -33.95 -14.84
CA GLY A 559 -13.09 -34.17 -13.40
C GLY A 559 -12.42 -33.00 -12.68
N GLN A 560 -12.88 -32.66 -11.48
CA GLN A 560 -12.21 -31.69 -10.62
C GLN A 560 -10.91 -32.31 -10.10
N SER A 561 -9.77 -31.89 -10.62
CA SER A 561 -8.45 -32.40 -10.21
C SER A 561 -8.04 -31.82 -8.86
N THR A 562 -8.18 -32.60 -7.79
CA THR A 562 -7.66 -32.29 -6.45
C THR A 562 -6.13 -32.43 -6.38
N PRO A 563 -5.40 -31.49 -5.74
CA PRO A 563 -3.95 -31.58 -5.57
C PRO A 563 -3.57 -32.45 -4.36
N ALA A 564 -3.82 -33.77 -4.44
CA ALA A 564 -3.62 -34.71 -3.34
C ALA A 564 -2.27 -35.48 -3.37
N GLU A 565 -1.54 -35.47 -4.49
CA GLU A 565 -0.34 -36.31 -4.69
C GLU A 565 0.99 -35.56 -4.55
N MET A 566 1.10 -34.61 -3.60
CA MET A 566 2.29 -33.74 -3.49
C MET A 566 2.88 -33.60 -2.07
N GLU A 567 2.66 -34.59 -1.19
CA GLU A 567 3.21 -34.60 0.18
C GLU A 567 4.61 -35.24 0.33
N ASN A 568 5.13 -35.94 -0.69
CA ASN A 568 6.38 -36.74 -0.60
C ASN A 568 7.60 -36.12 -1.33
N LEU A 569 8.07 -34.94 -0.91
CA LEU A 569 9.29 -34.32 -1.47
C LEU A 569 10.23 -33.58 -0.48
N ASP A 570 9.88 -33.48 0.80
CA ASP A 570 10.67 -32.74 1.82
C ASP A 570 11.73 -33.60 2.56
N GLY A 571 12.04 -34.81 2.07
CA GLY A 571 12.94 -35.77 2.72
C GLY A 571 14.38 -35.79 2.19
N LEU A 572 15.21 -34.78 2.50
CA LEU A 572 16.68 -34.82 2.36
C LEU A 572 17.34 -33.68 3.17
N GLU A 573 17.51 -33.88 4.47
CA GLU A 573 18.25 -32.95 5.34
C GLU A 573 19.78 -33.12 5.24
N ALA A 574 20.51 -32.07 5.58
CA ALA A 574 21.95 -31.94 5.35
C ALA A 574 22.81 -32.75 6.35
N VAL A 575 23.88 -33.37 5.84
CA VAL A 575 24.96 -33.95 6.65
C VAL A 575 26.02 -32.90 6.96
N SER A 576 26.36 -32.74 8.24
CA SER A 576 27.32 -31.76 8.75
C SER A 576 28.78 -32.06 8.36
N PRO A 577 29.63 -31.04 8.12
CA PRO A 577 31.05 -31.24 7.83
C PRO A 577 31.92 -31.26 9.10
N GLY A 578 32.82 -32.25 9.22
CA GLY A 578 33.82 -32.26 10.30
C GLY A 578 34.60 -33.57 10.45
N GLY A 579 35.67 -33.77 9.69
CA GLY A 579 36.60 -34.89 9.82
C GLY A 579 37.66 -34.86 8.72
N SER A 580 38.95 -34.94 9.07
CA SER A 580 40.08 -34.71 8.16
C SER A 580 40.85 -35.99 7.79
N LEU A 581 41.43 -36.00 6.57
CA LEU A 581 42.48 -36.93 6.07
C LEU A 581 41.99 -38.41 5.87
N GLN A 582 42.34 -39.17 4.82
CA GLN A 582 43.36 -39.08 3.75
C GLN A 582 42.83 -39.77 2.44
N PRO A 583 43.55 -39.75 1.29
CA PRO A 583 43.02 -40.19 -0.01
C PRO A 583 43.32 -41.66 -0.36
N ASN A 584 42.50 -42.28 -1.22
CA ASN A 584 42.96 -43.29 -2.21
C ASN A 584 41.90 -43.69 -3.28
N THR A 585 42.32 -43.57 -4.54
CA THR A 585 41.91 -44.25 -5.81
C THR A 585 40.42 -44.33 -6.27
N PRO A 586 40.18 -44.24 -7.61
CA PRO A 586 38.84 -44.20 -8.19
C PRO A 586 38.28 -45.59 -8.54
N VAL A 587 36.95 -45.67 -8.68
CA VAL A 587 36.27 -46.73 -9.43
C VAL A 587 35.38 -46.05 -10.47
N GLU A 588 35.60 -46.38 -11.73
CA GLU A 588 34.90 -45.78 -12.87
C GLU A 588 33.46 -46.30 -12.98
N GLY A 589 32.53 -45.40 -13.33
CA GLY A 589 31.13 -45.70 -13.56
C GLY A 589 30.53 -44.63 -14.46
N GLU A 590 30.63 -44.82 -15.77
CA GLU A 590 30.27 -43.83 -16.79
C GLU A 590 28.76 -43.50 -16.78
N CYS A 591 28.38 -42.34 -16.23
CA CYS A 591 27.16 -41.66 -16.66
C CYS A 591 27.50 -40.79 -17.88
N LYS A 592 27.18 -41.29 -19.08
CA LYS A 592 27.37 -40.56 -20.35
C LYS A 592 26.71 -39.18 -20.27
N GLY A 593 27.52 -38.13 -20.40
CA GLY A 593 27.04 -36.76 -20.34
C GLY A 593 26.05 -36.45 -21.46
N ILE A 594 25.01 -35.68 -21.12
CA ILE A 594 24.21 -34.96 -22.11
C ILE A 594 25.15 -33.91 -22.72
N THR A 595 25.61 -34.16 -23.94
CA THR A 595 26.41 -33.20 -24.71
C THR A 595 25.61 -31.92 -24.90
N GLY A 596 26.18 -30.77 -24.52
CA GLY A 596 25.44 -29.51 -24.48
C GLY A 596 25.00 -29.02 -25.85
N GLN A 597 23.71 -28.70 -26.00
CA GLN A 597 23.21 -27.84 -27.08
C GLN A 597 21.89 -27.08 -26.78
N ASP A 598 21.03 -27.56 -25.85
CA ASP A 598 19.71 -26.94 -25.56
C ASP A 598 19.64 -26.08 -24.27
N LEU A 599 20.60 -25.16 -24.09
CA LEU A 599 20.65 -24.21 -22.95
C LEU A 599 20.17 -22.78 -23.30
N SER A 600 19.63 -22.56 -24.49
CA SER A 600 19.50 -21.20 -25.08
C SER A 600 18.49 -20.27 -24.37
N THR A 601 17.42 -20.81 -23.78
CA THR A 601 16.20 -20.04 -23.52
C THR A 601 15.51 -20.48 -22.22
N SER A 602 15.40 -19.56 -21.25
CA SER A 602 14.85 -19.84 -19.92
C SER A 602 13.40 -20.34 -20.01
N TRP A 603 13.09 -21.41 -19.29
CA TRP A 603 11.78 -22.04 -19.28
C TRP A 603 10.65 -21.06 -18.88
N LEU A 604 10.95 -20.09 -18.01
CA LEU A 604 9.98 -19.07 -17.57
C LEU A 604 9.71 -18.03 -18.67
N ILE A 605 10.70 -17.72 -19.50
CA ILE A 605 10.55 -16.78 -20.62
C ILE A 605 9.69 -17.42 -21.70
N LYS A 606 9.93 -18.68 -22.06
CA LYS A 606 9.07 -19.47 -22.96
C LYS A 606 7.62 -19.53 -22.45
N TYR A 607 7.45 -19.76 -21.15
CA TYR A 607 6.12 -19.78 -20.54
C TYR A 607 5.39 -18.43 -20.69
N CYS A 608 6.08 -17.32 -20.42
CA CYS A 608 5.51 -15.99 -20.61
C CYS A 608 5.26 -15.68 -22.10
N ARG A 609 6.12 -16.13 -23.02
CA ARG A 609 5.92 -16.05 -24.48
C ARG A 609 4.61 -16.73 -24.88
N ASP A 610 4.42 -17.98 -24.46
CA ASP A 610 3.22 -18.77 -24.72
C ASP A 610 1.95 -18.08 -24.21
N LEU A 611 1.99 -17.45 -23.03
CA LEU A 611 0.86 -16.67 -22.50
C LEU A 611 0.59 -15.42 -23.36
N VAL A 612 1.64 -14.64 -23.65
CA VAL A 612 1.53 -13.31 -24.27
C VAL A 612 1.21 -13.36 -25.76
N LEU A 613 1.87 -14.23 -26.52
CA LEU A 613 1.74 -14.33 -27.98
C LEU A 613 0.82 -15.49 -28.42
N GLY A 614 0.59 -16.47 -27.53
CA GLY A 614 -0.08 -17.72 -27.86
C GLY A 614 0.92 -18.79 -28.32
N LYS A 615 0.53 -20.06 -28.21
CA LYS A 615 1.36 -21.19 -28.65
C LYS A 615 1.44 -21.26 -30.17
N GLU A 616 2.64 -21.42 -30.70
CA GLU A 616 2.89 -21.76 -32.10
C GLU A 616 2.46 -23.21 -32.38
N THR A 617 1.17 -23.40 -32.57
CA THR A 617 0.63 -24.62 -33.18
C THR A 617 0.58 -24.42 -34.69
N VAL A 618 1.13 -25.38 -35.44
CA VAL A 618 1.40 -25.31 -36.89
C VAL A 618 0.11 -25.37 -37.74
N ILE A 619 -1.07 -25.29 -37.13
CA ILE A 619 -2.35 -25.60 -37.78
C ILE A 619 -3.21 -24.33 -37.91
N ASN A 620 -3.19 -23.77 -39.13
CA ASN A 620 -4.07 -22.73 -39.68
C ASN A 620 -3.98 -21.32 -39.07
N GLU A 621 -3.53 -20.37 -39.89
CA GLU A 621 -3.47 -18.94 -39.58
C GLU A 621 -4.82 -18.35 -39.16
N ALA A 622 -5.93 -18.88 -39.69
CA ALA A 622 -7.30 -18.49 -39.34
C ALA A 622 -7.65 -18.69 -37.85
N LEU A 623 -6.98 -19.60 -37.13
CA LEU A 623 -7.24 -19.86 -35.70
C LEU A 623 -6.33 -19.05 -34.75
N ARG A 624 -5.34 -18.29 -35.27
CA ARG A 624 -4.46 -17.43 -34.44
C ARG A 624 -5.22 -16.37 -33.63
N GLY A 625 -6.46 -16.05 -33.99
CA GLY A 625 -7.34 -15.15 -33.23
C GLY A 625 -7.96 -15.78 -31.98
N CYS A 626 -8.20 -17.10 -31.96
CA CYS A 626 -9.15 -17.73 -31.04
C CYS A 626 -8.54 -18.36 -29.76
N ASN A 627 -7.22 -18.56 -29.72
CA ASN A 627 -6.52 -19.23 -28.63
C ASN A 627 -5.64 -18.28 -27.77
N LYS A 628 -5.96 -16.98 -27.74
CA LYS A 628 -5.21 -16.00 -26.93
C LYS A 628 -5.70 -16.02 -25.49
N GLU A 629 -4.76 -15.99 -24.54
CA GLU A 629 -5.07 -15.91 -23.11
C GLU A 629 -5.80 -14.61 -22.75
N PRO A 630 -6.57 -14.56 -21.65
CA PRO A 630 -7.24 -13.35 -21.19
C PRO A 630 -6.24 -12.20 -21.00
N LEU A 631 -6.60 -11.00 -21.46
CA LEU A 631 -5.72 -9.82 -21.41
C LEU A 631 -5.06 -9.59 -20.03
N PRO A 632 -5.74 -9.73 -18.86
CA PRO A 632 -5.09 -9.58 -17.55
C PRO A 632 -3.91 -10.54 -17.33
N VAL A 633 -4.00 -11.78 -17.80
CA VAL A 633 -2.91 -12.79 -17.67
C VAL A 633 -1.74 -12.41 -18.59
N ARG A 634 -2.03 -11.89 -19.79
CA ARG A 634 -1.01 -11.45 -20.76
C ARG A 634 -0.23 -10.24 -20.24
N LEU A 635 -0.92 -9.28 -19.62
CA LEU A 635 -0.29 -8.11 -18.99
C LEU A 635 0.58 -8.53 -17.80
N GLU A 636 0.07 -9.41 -16.92
CA GLU A 636 0.84 -9.86 -15.75
C GLU A 636 2.05 -10.72 -16.14
N ALA A 637 1.98 -11.49 -17.24
CA ALA A 637 3.13 -12.20 -17.80
C ALA A 637 4.21 -11.23 -18.33
N LEU A 638 3.83 -10.14 -19.00
CA LEU A 638 4.78 -9.08 -19.39
C LEU A 638 5.39 -8.39 -18.16
N GLN A 639 4.59 -8.14 -17.12
CA GLN A 639 5.07 -7.57 -15.86
C GLN A 639 6.05 -8.53 -15.14
N LEU A 640 5.81 -9.83 -15.18
CA LEU A 640 6.72 -10.86 -14.68
C LEU A 640 8.07 -10.85 -15.43
N LEU A 641 8.06 -10.71 -16.76
CA LEU A 641 9.27 -10.54 -17.56
C LEU A 641 10.03 -9.25 -17.21
N TYR A 642 9.33 -8.13 -17.00
CA TYR A 642 9.96 -6.87 -16.57
C TYR A 642 10.63 -6.98 -15.20
N HIS A 643 9.99 -7.67 -14.25
CA HIS A 643 10.56 -7.98 -12.94
C HIS A 643 11.80 -8.88 -13.04
N LEU A 644 11.76 -9.89 -13.91
CA LEU A 644 12.86 -10.81 -14.18
C LEU A 644 14.09 -10.06 -14.74
N VAL A 645 13.89 -9.21 -15.74
CA VAL A 645 14.92 -8.35 -16.34
C VAL A 645 15.56 -7.41 -15.29
N LYS A 646 14.77 -6.78 -14.42
CA LYS A 646 15.30 -5.87 -13.40
C LYS A 646 16.15 -6.54 -12.31
N GLY A 647 15.86 -7.80 -11.98
CA GLY A 647 16.50 -8.52 -10.88
C GLY A 647 17.60 -9.51 -11.29
N TYR A 648 17.48 -10.12 -12.47
CA TYR A 648 18.19 -11.36 -12.82
C TYR A 648 18.75 -11.39 -14.25
N LEU A 649 18.97 -10.23 -14.89
CA LEU A 649 19.47 -10.15 -16.29
C LEU A 649 20.66 -11.08 -16.57
N GLU A 650 21.65 -11.14 -15.66
CA GLU A 650 22.83 -12.01 -15.78
C GLU A 650 22.48 -13.51 -15.96
N VAL A 651 21.37 -13.97 -15.39
CA VAL A 651 20.89 -15.37 -15.49
C VAL A 651 20.15 -15.62 -16.80
N ILE A 652 19.41 -14.61 -17.29
CA ILE A 652 18.56 -14.71 -18.48
C ILE A 652 19.22 -14.16 -19.76
N HIS A 653 20.50 -13.77 -19.69
CA HIS A 653 21.25 -13.22 -20.82
C HIS A 653 21.20 -14.10 -22.09
N PRO A 654 21.23 -15.45 -22.05
CA PRO A 654 21.06 -16.28 -23.25
C PRO A 654 19.72 -16.04 -23.97
N SER A 655 18.69 -15.64 -23.24
CA SER A 655 17.31 -15.44 -23.71
C SER A 655 16.99 -14.00 -24.11
N LEU A 656 18.01 -13.12 -24.21
CA LEU A 656 17.82 -11.70 -24.50
C LEU A 656 17.09 -11.45 -25.84
N ALA A 657 17.36 -12.28 -26.86
CA ALA A 657 16.67 -12.20 -28.15
C ALA A 657 15.16 -12.46 -28.03
N GLU A 658 14.77 -13.54 -27.34
CA GLU A 658 13.37 -13.89 -27.14
C GLU A 658 12.61 -12.78 -26.38
N LEU A 659 13.26 -12.10 -25.42
CA LEU A 659 12.69 -10.95 -24.72
C LEU A 659 12.47 -9.73 -25.62
N VAL A 660 13.40 -9.45 -26.54
CA VAL A 660 13.26 -8.38 -27.54
C VAL A 660 12.11 -8.71 -28.50
N ASP A 661 12.03 -9.95 -28.99
CA ASP A 661 10.98 -10.40 -29.90
C ASP A 661 9.58 -10.30 -29.27
N ILE A 662 9.43 -10.75 -28.01
CA ILE A 662 8.18 -10.60 -27.25
C ILE A 662 7.80 -9.12 -27.13
N ALA A 663 8.75 -8.27 -26.77
CA ALA A 663 8.50 -6.84 -26.57
C ALA A 663 8.11 -6.13 -27.87
N CYS A 664 8.81 -6.42 -28.98
CA CYS A 664 8.51 -5.89 -30.29
C CYS A 664 7.12 -6.34 -30.79
N ALA A 665 6.81 -7.64 -30.69
CA ALA A 665 5.50 -8.18 -31.06
C ALA A 665 4.35 -7.56 -30.25
N CYS A 666 4.60 -7.18 -28.99
CA CYS A 666 3.62 -6.45 -28.17
C CYS A 666 3.40 -5.00 -28.61
N ILE A 667 4.44 -4.32 -29.10
CA ILE A 667 4.34 -2.95 -29.66
C ILE A 667 3.58 -2.96 -31.00
N GLU A 668 3.68 -4.03 -31.79
CA GLU A 668 2.92 -4.22 -33.03
C GLU A 668 1.48 -4.71 -32.82
N CYS A 669 1.08 -5.07 -31.59
CA CYS A 669 -0.31 -5.43 -31.29
C CYS A 669 -1.23 -4.20 -31.37
N ALA A 670 -2.48 -4.42 -31.83
CA ALA A 670 -3.51 -3.37 -31.86
C ALA A 670 -4.07 -2.99 -30.47
N GLU A 671 -3.70 -3.70 -29.41
CA GLU A 671 -4.20 -3.51 -28.04
C GLU A 671 -3.28 -2.55 -27.26
N PRO A 672 -3.73 -1.32 -26.92
CA PRO A 672 -2.87 -0.30 -26.31
C PRO A 672 -2.19 -0.76 -25.02
N ALA A 673 -2.87 -1.58 -24.21
CA ALA A 673 -2.31 -2.10 -22.97
C ALA A 673 -1.06 -2.98 -23.22
N LEU A 674 -1.04 -3.77 -24.29
CA LEU A 674 0.12 -4.58 -24.67
C LEU A 674 1.24 -3.71 -25.25
N GLN A 675 0.91 -2.70 -26.05
CA GLN A 675 1.91 -1.79 -26.60
C GLN A 675 2.70 -1.10 -25.48
N LEU A 676 2.00 -0.58 -24.48
CA LEU A 676 2.61 0.06 -23.31
C LEU A 676 3.49 -0.90 -22.49
N HIS A 677 3.04 -2.15 -22.26
CA HIS A 677 3.85 -3.13 -21.51
C HIS A 677 5.05 -3.64 -22.33
N GLY A 678 4.92 -3.78 -23.66
CA GLY A 678 6.03 -4.12 -24.56
C GLY A 678 7.10 -3.02 -24.58
N THR A 679 6.70 -1.76 -24.71
CA THR A 679 7.59 -0.61 -24.59
C THR A 679 8.23 -0.55 -23.20
N LYS A 680 7.49 -0.85 -22.14
CA LYS A 680 8.04 -0.89 -20.77
C LYS A 680 9.04 -2.02 -20.57
N LEU A 681 8.84 -3.17 -21.22
CA LEU A 681 9.80 -4.27 -21.23
C LEU A 681 11.12 -3.84 -21.91
N LEU A 682 11.06 -3.14 -23.05
CA LEU A 682 12.25 -2.58 -23.70
C LEU A 682 13.00 -1.56 -22.80
N GLU A 683 12.28 -0.68 -22.09
CA GLU A 683 12.89 0.24 -21.11
C GLU A 683 13.60 -0.52 -20.00
N GLY A 684 12.97 -1.57 -19.48
CA GLY A 684 13.55 -2.44 -18.46
C GLY A 684 14.84 -3.10 -18.93
N ILE A 685 14.85 -3.62 -20.16
CA ILE A 685 16.03 -4.27 -20.77
C ILE A 685 17.15 -3.25 -20.98
N GLY A 686 16.86 -2.11 -21.63
CA GLY A 686 17.84 -1.05 -21.86
C GLY A 686 18.43 -0.49 -20.57
N SER A 687 17.60 -0.26 -19.55
CA SER A 687 18.05 0.20 -18.23
C SER A 687 18.89 -0.86 -17.49
N ALA A 688 18.56 -2.15 -17.60
CA ALA A 688 19.30 -3.22 -16.95
C ALA A 688 20.66 -3.45 -17.63
N LEU A 689 20.70 -3.47 -18.96
CA LEU A 689 21.94 -3.54 -19.75
C LEU A 689 22.86 -2.34 -19.48
N ASN A 690 22.32 -1.12 -19.39
CA ASN A 690 23.10 0.09 -19.07
C ASN A 690 23.73 0.01 -17.65
N LYS A 691 23.02 -0.59 -16.68
CA LYS A 691 23.54 -0.86 -15.33
C LYS A 691 24.67 -1.90 -15.35
N GLU A 692 24.52 -2.98 -16.11
CA GLU A 692 25.53 -4.04 -16.25
C GLU A 692 26.79 -3.54 -16.98
N PHE A 693 26.62 -2.78 -18.07
CA PHE A 693 27.71 -2.14 -18.80
C PHE A 693 28.55 -1.22 -17.89
N LYS A 694 27.90 -0.50 -16.96
CA LYS A 694 28.57 0.34 -15.96
C LYS A 694 29.26 -0.47 -14.85
N SER A 695 28.71 -1.60 -14.42
CA SER A 695 29.33 -2.40 -13.34
C SER A 695 30.53 -3.22 -13.81
N LYS A 696 30.53 -3.70 -15.06
CA LYS A 696 31.61 -4.52 -15.64
C LYS A 696 32.79 -3.71 -16.23
N GLY A 697 32.90 -2.42 -15.88
CA GLY A 697 34.03 -1.57 -16.28
C GLY A 697 33.92 -0.93 -17.67
N GLY A 698 32.73 -0.90 -18.27
CA GLY A 698 32.49 -0.21 -19.54
C GLY A 698 33.03 -0.93 -20.78
N PRO A 699 33.45 -0.20 -21.84
CA PRO A 699 33.70 -0.75 -23.18
C PRO A 699 34.88 -1.73 -23.26
N CYS A 700 35.70 -1.85 -22.21
CA CYS A 700 36.82 -2.79 -22.15
C CYS A 700 36.41 -4.28 -22.13
N THR A 701 35.11 -4.59 -21.98
CA THR A 701 34.58 -5.96 -22.12
C THR A 701 33.91 -6.15 -23.48
N HIS A 702 34.71 -6.52 -24.50
CA HIS A 702 34.28 -6.63 -25.91
C HIS A 702 32.95 -7.38 -26.12
N GLY A 703 32.73 -8.50 -25.42
CA GLY A 703 31.49 -9.29 -25.55
C GLY A 703 30.24 -8.52 -25.10
N THR A 704 30.31 -7.87 -23.94
CA THR A 704 29.19 -7.08 -23.37
C THR A 704 28.81 -5.92 -24.29
N ALA A 705 29.81 -5.18 -24.79
CA ALA A 705 29.59 -4.03 -25.66
C ALA A 705 28.87 -4.42 -26.95
N GLN A 706 29.32 -5.49 -27.61
CA GLN A 706 28.69 -6.02 -28.84
C GLN A 706 27.24 -6.47 -28.62
N GLN A 707 26.93 -7.07 -27.47
CA GLN A 707 25.57 -7.50 -27.12
C GLN A 707 24.62 -6.32 -26.88
N VAL A 708 25.09 -5.27 -26.19
CA VAL A 708 24.30 -4.04 -25.99
C VAL A 708 24.11 -3.28 -27.31
N LEU A 709 25.13 -3.23 -28.18
CA LEU A 709 25.04 -2.66 -29.52
C LEU A 709 24.07 -3.44 -30.42
N TRP A 710 24.08 -4.78 -30.36
CA TRP A 710 23.12 -5.63 -31.06
C TRP A 710 21.67 -5.37 -30.59
N PHE A 711 21.45 -5.27 -29.28
CA PHE A 711 20.13 -4.98 -28.70
C PHE A 711 19.58 -3.65 -29.25
N TRP A 712 20.37 -2.59 -29.17
CA TRP A 712 19.93 -1.27 -29.65
C TRP A 712 19.74 -1.22 -31.16
N ASN A 713 20.58 -1.91 -31.94
CA ASN A 713 20.36 -2.02 -33.37
C ASN A 713 19.04 -2.73 -33.71
N SER A 714 18.71 -3.79 -32.98
CA SER A 714 17.44 -4.53 -33.14
C SER A 714 16.23 -3.67 -32.76
N VAL A 715 16.31 -2.96 -31.63
CA VAL A 715 15.24 -2.06 -31.15
C VAL A 715 15.00 -0.89 -32.10
N LEU A 716 16.06 -0.23 -32.59
CA LEU A 716 15.96 0.89 -33.53
C LEU A 716 15.55 0.47 -34.94
N ASN A 717 15.83 -0.76 -35.36
CA ASN A 717 15.32 -1.33 -36.61
C ASN A 717 13.88 -1.87 -36.47
N GLY A 718 13.36 -1.95 -35.24
CA GLY A 718 12.07 -2.55 -34.90
C GLY A 718 10.91 -1.55 -34.78
N PRO A 719 9.80 -1.96 -34.14
CA PRO A 719 8.56 -1.18 -34.11
C PRO A 719 8.59 0.05 -33.18
N LEU A 720 9.69 0.29 -32.46
CA LEU A 720 9.86 1.49 -31.61
C LEU A 720 9.70 2.78 -32.42
N ILE A 721 10.10 2.77 -33.70
CA ILE A 721 9.90 3.89 -34.64
C ILE A 721 8.42 4.26 -34.75
N ARG A 722 7.55 3.27 -34.99
CA ARG A 722 6.10 3.50 -35.10
C ARG A 722 5.49 3.96 -33.77
N ALA A 723 6.01 3.47 -32.65
CA ALA A 723 5.60 3.90 -31.31
C ALA A 723 5.93 5.39 -31.05
N LEU A 724 7.09 5.88 -31.49
CA LEU A 724 7.48 7.30 -31.39
C LEU A 724 6.60 8.21 -32.28
N GLN A 725 6.15 7.70 -33.42
CA GLN A 725 5.30 8.41 -34.39
C GLN A 725 3.78 8.22 -34.15
N SER A 726 3.38 7.59 -33.05
CA SER A 726 1.98 7.24 -32.77
C SER A 726 1.16 8.42 -32.22
N GLU A 727 0.72 9.33 -33.08
CA GLU A 727 -0.12 10.50 -32.73
C GLU A 727 -1.39 10.14 -31.94
N GLN A 728 -1.99 8.97 -32.23
CA GLN A 728 -3.23 8.52 -31.58
C GLN A 728 -3.05 8.06 -30.12
N LEU A 729 -1.82 7.77 -29.69
CA LEU A 729 -1.52 7.22 -28.36
C LEU A 729 -0.30 7.90 -27.72
N PRO A 730 -0.46 9.11 -27.15
CA PRO A 730 0.65 9.85 -26.53
C PRO A 730 1.35 9.09 -25.39
N ALA A 731 0.65 8.18 -24.70
CA ALA A 731 1.26 7.31 -23.69
C ALA A 731 2.32 6.36 -24.28
N LEU A 732 2.13 5.90 -25.53
CA LEU A 732 3.08 5.05 -26.23
C LEU A 732 4.31 5.84 -26.69
N GLN A 733 4.11 7.06 -27.22
CA GLN A 733 5.22 7.98 -27.53
C GLN A 733 6.03 8.31 -26.27
N THR A 734 5.36 8.58 -25.14
CA THR A 734 5.97 8.83 -23.83
C THR A 734 6.86 7.65 -23.41
N GLY A 735 6.34 6.43 -23.44
CA GLY A 735 7.12 5.22 -23.14
C GLY A 735 8.28 5.00 -24.12
N ALA A 736 8.11 5.32 -25.40
CA ALA A 736 9.17 5.15 -26.38
C ALA A 736 10.31 6.18 -26.20
N CYS A 737 10.01 7.40 -25.75
CA CYS A 737 11.01 8.34 -25.24
C CYS A 737 11.73 7.80 -24.00
N GLU A 738 11.03 7.10 -23.08
CA GLU A 738 11.70 6.43 -21.95
C GLU A 738 12.72 5.39 -22.43
N VAL A 739 12.38 4.60 -23.45
CA VAL A 739 13.30 3.62 -24.05
C VAL A 739 14.55 4.31 -24.60
N LEU A 740 14.40 5.32 -25.47
CA LEU A 740 15.55 6.05 -26.06
C LEU A 740 16.45 6.70 -25.00
N ALA A 741 15.88 7.13 -23.86
CA ALA A 741 16.65 7.71 -22.75
C ALA A 741 17.55 6.70 -22.00
N THR A 742 17.45 5.40 -22.27
CA THR A 742 18.30 4.36 -21.65
C THR A 742 19.53 3.99 -22.47
N ILE A 743 19.72 4.56 -23.66
CA ILE A 743 20.91 4.34 -24.51
C ILE A 743 22.20 4.80 -23.77
N PRO A 744 23.25 3.95 -23.65
CA PRO A 744 24.54 4.36 -23.10
C PRO A 744 25.34 5.24 -24.08
N PRO A 745 26.14 6.22 -23.60
CA PRO A 745 26.91 7.13 -24.47
C PRO A 745 27.85 6.40 -25.45
N ALA A 746 28.65 5.44 -24.97
CA ALA A 746 29.59 4.68 -25.81
C ALA A 746 28.89 3.90 -26.94
N ILE A 747 27.68 3.38 -26.68
CA ILE A 747 26.92 2.62 -27.66
C ILE A 747 26.25 3.55 -28.69
N PHE A 748 25.93 4.79 -28.29
CA PHE A 748 25.48 5.82 -29.21
C PHE A 748 26.60 6.23 -30.17
N GLU A 749 27.84 6.37 -29.68
CA GLU A 749 29.02 6.68 -30.51
C GLU A 749 29.36 5.56 -31.51
N ASP A 750 29.08 4.30 -31.17
CA ASP A 750 29.21 3.14 -32.06
C ASP A 750 28.07 3.03 -33.11
N PHE A 751 27.02 3.86 -33.05
CA PHE A 751 25.96 3.83 -34.07
C PHE A 751 26.40 4.50 -35.38
N PRO A 752 25.96 4.00 -36.55
CA PRO A 752 26.06 4.74 -37.80
C PRO A 752 25.41 6.13 -37.73
N ASP A 753 26.01 7.13 -38.39
CA ASP A 753 25.61 8.54 -38.32
C ASP A 753 24.10 8.76 -38.55
N ASN A 754 23.51 8.03 -39.50
CA ASN A 754 22.08 8.14 -39.79
C ASN A 754 21.20 7.74 -38.59
N LYS A 755 21.63 6.80 -37.74
CA LYS A 755 20.93 6.44 -36.49
C LYS A 755 21.17 7.46 -35.39
N GLN A 756 22.37 8.03 -35.29
CA GLN A 756 22.65 9.11 -34.34
C GLN A 756 21.77 10.33 -34.63
N ILE A 757 21.80 10.82 -35.88
CA ILE A 757 20.96 11.92 -36.38
C ILE A 757 19.48 11.63 -36.12
N TYR A 758 19.01 10.44 -36.50
CA TYR A 758 17.61 10.03 -36.33
C TYR A 758 17.12 10.11 -34.88
N CYS A 759 17.87 9.58 -33.92
CA CYS A 759 17.52 9.65 -32.51
C CYS A 759 17.46 11.10 -32.00
N MET A 760 18.38 11.97 -32.45
CA MET A 760 18.35 13.40 -32.10
C MET A 760 17.14 14.11 -32.70
N THR A 761 16.90 13.97 -34.01
CA THR A 761 15.79 14.63 -34.72
C THR A 761 14.43 14.23 -34.16
N LEU A 762 14.21 12.95 -33.82
CA LEU A 762 12.95 12.53 -33.20
C LEU A 762 12.75 13.13 -31.81
N LEU A 763 13.77 13.14 -30.95
CA LEU A 763 13.65 13.71 -29.61
C LEU A 763 13.45 15.22 -29.64
N LEU A 764 14.11 15.94 -30.56
CA LEU A 764 13.87 17.36 -30.82
C LEU A 764 12.43 17.60 -31.32
N GLY A 765 11.93 16.80 -32.27
CA GLY A 765 10.54 16.91 -32.74
C GLY A 765 9.50 16.64 -31.66
N LEU A 766 9.67 15.57 -30.86
CA LEU A 766 8.74 15.23 -29.78
C LEU A 766 8.79 16.20 -28.60
N SER A 767 9.88 16.96 -28.43
CA SER A 767 9.99 18.00 -27.41
C SER A 767 9.07 19.20 -27.61
N VAL A 768 8.49 19.35 -28.82
CA VAL A 768 7.50 20.38 -29.15
C VAL A 768 6.10 19.83 -29.39
N ALA A 769 5.84 18.56 -29.04
CA ALA A 769 4.52 17.94 -29.13
C ALA A 769 3.51 18.58 -28.16
N ASP A 770 2.24 18.63 -28.57
CA ASP A 770 1.14 19.22 -27.78
C ASP A 770 0.88 18.49 -26.46
N ASN A 771 1.22 17.19 -26.39
CA ASN A 771 1.04 16.42 -25.17
C ASN A 771 2.20 16.65 -24.19
N PHE A 772 1.89 17.29 -23.06
CA PHE A 772 2.85 17.60 -22.01
C PHE A 772 3.64 16.40 -21.46
N LEU A 773 3.13 15.16 -21.51
CA LEU A 773 3.87 13.98 -21.06
C LEU A 773 4.93 13.56 -22.09
N VAL A 774 4.56 13.57 -23.38
CA VAL A 774 5.46 13.28 -24.50
C VAL A 774 6.60 14.30 -24.52
N GLN A 775 6.25 15.60 -24.47
CA GLN A 775 7.22 16.69 -24.37
C GLN A 775 8.12 16.53 -23.13
N SER A 776 7.55 16.25 -21.96
CA SER A 776 8.31 16.11 -20.71
C SER A 776 9.36 14.98 -20.77
N GLU A 777 9.03 13.85 -21.39
CA GLU A 777 9.94 12.71 -21.51
C GLU A 777 10.93 12.85 -22.67
N ALA A 778 10.55 13.49 -23.79
CA ALA A 778 11.47 13.84 -24.87
C ALA A 778 12.56 14.82 -24.38
N VAL A 779 12.17 15.87 -23.65
CA VAL A 779 13.11 16.82 -23.03
C VAL A 779 14.00 16.15 -21.99
N ARG A 780 13.47 15.18 -21.23
CA ARG A 780 14.30 14.37 -20.31
C ARG A 780 15.32 13.53 -21.08
N ALA A 781 14.93 12.89 -22.18
CA ALA A 781 15.83 12.09 -23.02
C ALA A 781 16.97 12.95 -23.61
N LEU A 782 16.65 14.14 -24.15
CA LEU A 782 17.65 15.12 -24.58
C LEU A 782 18.62 15.46 -23.44
N GLY A 783 18.11 15.66 -22.22
CA GLY A 783 18.93 15.88 -21.02
C GLY A 783 19.89 14.73 -20.65
N PHE A 784 19.71 13.52 -21.17
CA PHE A 784 20.71 12.44 -21.11
C PHE A 784 21.72 12.53 -22.27
N TYR A 785 21.25 12.84 -23.48
CA TYR A 785 22.08 12.91 -24.70
C TYR A 785 23.11 14.06 -24.61
N MET A 786 22.80 15.14 -23.89
CA MET A 786 23.73 16.22 -23.57
C MET A 786 24.93 15.78 -22.71
N LEU A 787 24.92 14.56 -22.17
CA LEU A 787 26.04 13.94 -21.46
C LEU A 787 26.88 13.02 -22.36
N PHE A 788 26.60 12.96 -23.67
CA PHE A 788 27.32 12.10 -24.62
C PHE A 788 28.55 12.85 -25.19
N PRO A 789 29.78 12.30 -25.10
CA PRO A 789 30.99 13.03 -25.49
C PRO A 789 31.06 13.47 -26.96
N SER A 790 30.48 12.71 -27.90
CA SER A 790 30.30 13.14 -29.29
C SER A 790 29.41 14.38 -29.40
N LEU A 791 28.22 14.34 -28.79
CA LEU A 791 27.22 15.41 -28.86
C LEU A 791 27.62 16.68 -28.09
N GLN A 792 28.48 16.56 -27.07
CA GLN A 792 29.09 17.71 -26.38
C GLN A 792 30.06 18.52 -27.25
N LYS A 793 30.40 18.04 -28.44
CA LYS A 793 31.24 18.75 -29.42
C LYS A 793 30.43 19.29 -30.60
N ASP A 794 29.14 18.93 -30.71
CA ASP A 794 28.23 19.42 -31.74
C ASP A 794 27.54 20.70 -31.24
N SER A 795 28.04 21.85 -31.68
CA SER A 795 27.47 23.15 -31.33
C SER A 795 26.06 23.37 -31.89
N HIS A 796 25.67 22.72 -32.98
CA HIS A 796 24.30 22.79 -33.49
C HIS A 796 23.34 22.02 -32.58
N PHE A 797 23.65 20.76 -32.24
CA PHE A 797 22.83 19.97 -31.32
C PHE A 797 22.69 20.64 -29.94
N VAL A 798 23.79 21.19 -29.40
CA VAL A 798 23.76 21.89 -28.10
C VAL A 798 22.88 23.14 -28.14
N VAL A 799 22.89 23.90 -29.23
CA VAL A 799 22.01 25.06 -29.42
C VAL A 799 20.54 24.63 -29.52
N ASP A 800 20.21 23.69 -30.40
CA ASP A 800 18.83 23.22 -30.61
C ASP A 800 18.21 22.66 -29.32
N ALA A 801 18.94 21.80 -28.61
CA ALA A 801 18.50 21.24 -27.34
C ALA A 801 18.38 22.31 -26.23
N ALA A 802 19.24 23.33 -26.23
CA ALA A 802 19.14 24.45 -25.30
C ALA A 802 17.90 25.32 -25.56
N GLU A 803 17.56 25.61 -26.83
CA GLU A 803 16.34 26.35 -27.19
C GLU A 803 15.07 25.57 -26.82
N VAL A 804 15.05 24.26 -27.07
CA VAL A 804 14.00 23.34 -26.64
C VAL A 804 13.80 23.37 -25.12
N ILE A 805 14.89 23.32 -24.35
CA ILE A 805 14.84 23.39 -22.88
C ILE A 805 14.28 24.73 -22.42
N LEU A 806 14.74 25.85 -23.00
CA LEU A 806 14.25 27.19 -22.69
C LEU A 806 12.74 27.33 -22.94
N LYS A 807 12.25 26.88 -24.11
CA LYS A 807 10.81 26.85 -24.43
C LYS A 807 10.03 25.97 -23.46
N SER A 808 10.59 24.83 -23.07
CA SER A 808 9.97 23.86 -22.14
C SER A 808 9.89 24.39 -20.70
N MET A 809 10.83 25.24 -20.28
CA MET A 809 10.80 25.87 -18.96
C MET A 809 9.70 26.93 -18.78
N THR A 810 9.08 27.40 -19.87
CA THR A 810 7.95 28.35 -19.82
C THR A 810 6.57 27.70 -19.85
N GLN A 811 6.49 26.37 -19.96
CA GLN A 811 5.23 25.64 -20.07
C GLN A 811 4.41 25.64 -18.76
N GLU A 812 3.08 25.66 -18.86
CA GLU A 812 2.19 25.62 -17.69
C GLU A 812 2.30 24.32 -16.89
N ALA A 813 2.55 23.20 -17.58
CA ALA A 813 2.67 21.88 -17.00
C ALA A 813 3.94 21.75 -16.12
N PHE A 814 3.72 21.56 -14.81
CA PHE A 814 4.80 21.40 -13.83
C PHE A 814 5.77 20.24 -14.18
N VAL A 815 5.27 19.14 -14.76
CA VAL A 815 6.10 17.98 -15.12
C VAL A 815 7.10 18.32 -16.23
N VAL A 816 6.69 19.10 -17.23
CA VAL A 816 7.56 19.61 -18.29
C VAL A 816 8.63 20.51 -17.70
N ARG A 817 8.26 21.53 -16.91
CA ARG A 817 9.24 22.44 -16.28
C ARG A 817 10.22 21.70 -15.36
N MET A 818 9.77 20.67 -14.66
CA MET A 818 10.62 19.84 -13.81
C MET A 818 11.69 19.09 -14.61
N ASN A 819 11.31 18.42 -15.70
CA ASN A 819 12.25 17.68 -16.56
C ASN A 819 13.13 18.64 -17.40
N ALA A 820 12.58 19.73 -17.90
CA ALA A 820 13.33 20.77 -18.62
C ALA A 820 14.39 21.43 -17.73
N CYS A 821 14.04 21.79 -16.49
CA CYS A 821 15.01 22.33 -15.54
C CYS A 821 16.04 21.29 -15.07
N TRP A 822 15.68 19.99 -15.05
CA TRP A 822 16.64 18.91 -14.84
C TRP A 822 17.64 18.81 -16.00
N ALA A 823 17.15 18.82 -17.24
CA ALA A 823 17.95 18.82 -18.47
C ALA A 823 18.86 20.06 -18.57
N LEU A 824 18.36 21.26 -18.23
CA LEU A 824 19.15 22.49 -18.14
C LEU A 824 20.37 22.33 -17.23
N GLY A 825 20.20 21.66 -16.09
CA GLY A 825 21.32 21.41 -15.19
C GLY A 825 22.33 20.39 -15.74
N ASN A 826 21.91 19.46 -16.60
CA ASN A 826 22.83 18.54 -17.27
C ASN A 826 23.59 19.22 -18.40
N LEU A 827 22.93 20.08 -19.19
CA LEU A 827 23.59 21.02 -20.11
C LEU A 827 24.63 21.86 -19.38
N ALA A 828 24.25 22.49 -18.26
CA ALA A 828 25.14 23.34 -17.49
C ALA A 828 26.37 22.60 -16.95
N ASP A 829 26.19 21.36 -16.46
CA ASP A 829 27.29 20.52 -15.99
C ASP A 829 28.18 20.02 -17.16
N ALA A 830 27.60 19.70 -18.33
CA ALA A 830 28.34 19.34 -19.54
C ALA A 830 29.22 20.50 -20.05
N LEU A 831 28.66 21.71 -20.12
CA LEU A 831 29.40 22.92 -20.46
C LEU A 831 30.50 23.24 -19.44
N ALA A 832 30.25 22.99 -18.15
CA ALA A 832 31.26 23.14 -17.09
C ALA A 832 32.43 22.16 -17.28
N CYS A 833 32.17 20.89 -17.60
CA CYS A 833 33.22 19.92 -17.92
C CYS A 833 34.01 20.31 -19.18
N SER A 834 33.33 20.83 -20.21
CA SER A 834 33.98 21.31 -21.45
C SER A 834 34.99 22.43 -21.19
N ARG A 835 34.77 23.27 -20.18
CA ARG A 835 35.70 24.31 -19.71
C ARG A 835 36.94 23.74 -19.02
N GLU A 836 36.82 22.62 -18.30
CA GLU A 836 37.94 21.99 -17.59
C GLU A 836 38.87 21.22 -18.56
N CYS A 837 38.37 20.75 -19.70
CA CYS A 837 39.13 19.92 -20.64
C CYS A 837 39.79 20.64 -21.83
N THR A 838 39.40 21.88 -22.15
CA THR A 838 39.87 22.61 -23.35
C THR A 838 39.95 24.12 -23.12
N GLU A 839 41.01 24.77 -23.61
CA GLU A 839 41.05 26.23 -23.69
C GLU A 839 39.98 26.73 -24.68
N GLY A 840 38.92 27.37 -24.17
CA GLY A 840 37.86 27.97 -24.98
C GLY A 840 36.77 26.98 -25.43
N GLY A 841 37.13 25.90 -26.11
CA GLY A 841 36.24 24.79 -26.52
C GLY A 841 34.91 25.22 -27.17
N ILE A 842 33.88 24.36 -27.06
CA ILE A 842 32.51 24.64 -27.55
C ILE A 842 31.90 25.93 -26.95
N LEU A 843 32.31 26.32 -25.75
CA LEU A 843 31.90 27.58 -25.11
C LEU A 843 32.30 28.83 -25.90
N SER A 844 33.31 28.72 -26.78
CA SER A 844 33.69 29.82 -27.67
C SER A 844 32.80 29.95 -28.90
N GLU A 845 32.16 28.86 -29.33
CA GLU A 845 31.26 28.78 -30.50
C GLU A 845 29.80 29.13 -30.15
N LEU A 846 29.37 28.89 -28.90
CA LEU A 846 28.01 29.17 -28.47
C LEU A 846 27.70 30.67 -28.48
N PRO A 847 26.51 31.10 -28.96
CA PRO A 847 26.11 32.50 -28.90
C PRO A 847 26.04 33.02 -27.46
N ASP A 848 26.70 34.14 -27.17
CA ASP A 848 26.62 34.83 -25.86
C ASP A 848 25.15 35.09 -25.44
N SER A 849 24.26 35.36 -26.39
CA SER A 849 22.82 35.53 -26.15
C SER A 849 22.11 34.26 -25.67
N LEU A 850 22.58 33.07 -26.06
CA LEU A 850 22.08 31.79 -25.55
C LEU A 850 22.54 31.57 -24.11
N ILE A 851 23.82 31.80 -23.81
CA ILE A 851 24.38 31.69 -22.45
C ILE A 851 23.62 32.63 -21.50
N HIS A 852 23.34 33.86 -21.93
CA HIS A 852 22.52 34.81 -21.18
C HIS A 852 21.10 34.28 -20.93
N LYS A 853 20.40 33.78 -21.96
CA LYS A 853 19.06 33.18 -21.82
C LYS A 853 19.05 32.00 -20.85
N LEU A 854 20.06 31.13 -20.88
CA LEU A 854 20.18 29.96 -20.00
C LEU A 854 20.33 30.35 -18.52
N ILE A 855 21.16 31.36 -18.22
CA ILE A 855 21.31 31.88 -16.85
C ILE A 855 19.99 32.53 -16.41
N ALA A 856 19.37 33.37 -17.24
CA ALA A 856 18.09 34.01 -16.93
C ALA A 856 16.95 33.00 -16.68
N ALA A 857 16.87 31.93 -17.47
CA ALA A 857 15.92 30.85 -17.24
C ALA A 857 16.19 30.11 -15.92
N SER A 858 17.45 29.84 -15.60
CA SER A 858 17.84 29.25 -14.31
C SER A 858 17.45 30.15 -13.12
N LEU A 859 17.57 31.47 -13.28
CA LEU A 859 17.21 32.47 -12.27
C LEU A 859 15.70 32.51 -12.04
N ASN A 860 14.92 32.65 -13.11
CA ASN A 860 13.46 32.68 -13.04
C ASN A 860 12.88 31.39 -12.45
N ALA A 861 13.47 30.23 -12.77
CA ALA A 861 13.06 28.93 -12.24
C ALA A 861 13.31 28.76 -10.72
N VAL A 862 14.07 29.65 -10.07
CA VAL A 862 14.17 29.69 -8.60
C VAL A 862 12.84 30.11 -7.96
N ALA A 863 11.91 30.76 -8.66
CA ALA A 863 10.59 31.07 -8.10
C ALA A 863 9.66 29.85 -7.92
N ASP A 864 9.91 28.75 -8.64
CA ASP A 864 9.01 27.58 -8.71
C ASP A 864 9.14 26.63 -7.49
N LYS A 865 8.38 25.53 -7.52
CA LYS A 865 8.33 24.45 -6.53
C LYS A 865 9.70 23.80 -6.33
N ASN A 866 9.91 23.25 -5.13
CA ASN A 866 11.20 22.74 -4.66
C ASN A 866 11.94 21.76 -5.59
N LYS A 867 11.24 20.97 -6.42
CA LYS A 867 11.90 20.08 -7.41
C LYS A 867 12.58 20.87 -8.54
N VAL A 868 11.89 21.84 -9.13
CA VAL A 868 12.42 22.75 -10.16
C VAL A 868 13.51 23.62 -9.56
N LYS A 869 13.19 24.33 -8.48
CA LYS A 869 14.11 25.21 -7.73
C LYS A 869 15.44 24.54 -7.37
N SER A 870 15.44 23.24 -7.01
CA SER A 870 16.68 22.49 -6.77
C SER A 870 17.55 22.41 -8.03
N ASN A 871 16.98 22.02 -9.17
CA ASN A 871 17.75 21.87 -10.41
C ASN A 871 18.17 23.23 -10.99
N ALA A 872 17.32 24.25 -10.86
CA ALA A 872 17.57 25.63 -11.28
C ALA A 872 18.84 26.20 -10.64
N VAL A 873 18.95 26.07 -9.31
CA VAL A 873 20.11 26.50 -8.54
C VAL A 873 21.40 25.72 -8.91
N ARG A 874 21.30 24.42 -9.23
CA ARG A 874 22.45 23.66 -9.76
C ARG A 874 22.91 24.25 -11.10
N ALA A 875 21.98 24.39 -12.04
CA ALA A 875 22.27 24.90 -13.37
C ALA A 875 22.91 26.29 -13.33
N MET A 876 22.35 27.20 -12.52
CA MET A 876 22.88 28.54 -12.31
C MET A 876 24.34 28.53 -11.87
N GLY A 877 24.70 27.70 -10.88
CA GLY A 877 26.08 27.58 -10.39
C GLY A 877 27.06 27.10 -11.46
N SER A 878 26.69 26.06 -12.20
CA SER A 878 27.53 25.52 -13.28
C SER A 878 27.63 26.50 -14.47
N LEU A 879 26.56 27.20 -14.84
CA LEU A 879 26.59 28.23 -15.89
C LEU A 879 27.44 29.45 -15.48
N LEU A 880 27.34 29.94 -14.24
CA LEU A 880 28.23 31.00 -13.73
C LEU A 880 29.70 30.56 -13.74
N TYR A 881 29.97 29.27 -13.47
CA TYR A 881 31.31 28.70 -13.65
C TYR A 881 31.75 28.62 -15.12
N THR A 882 30.86 28.55 -16.11
CA THR A 882 31.24 28.58 -17.54
C THR A 882 31.59 29.98 -18.08
N LEU A 883 31.24 31.06 -17.36
CA LEU A 883 31.43 32.43 -17.86
C LEU A 883 32.90 32.82 -18.10
N LEU A 884 33.20 33.18 -19.34
CA LEU A 884 34.50 33.69 -19.79
C LEU A 884 34.69 35.17 -19.37
N PRO A 885 35.94 35.69 -19.33
CA PRO A 885 36.21 37.09 -18.98
C PRO A 885 35.43 38.10 -19.83
N ARG A 886 35.22 37.80 -21.13
CA ARG A 886 34.43 38.63 -22.04
C ARG A 886 32.96 38.76 -21.62
N HIS A 887 32.37 37.72 -21.01
CA HIS A 887 30.99 37.77 -20.52
C HIS A 887 30.91 38.54 -19.20
N ILE A 888 31.87 38.33 -18.28
CA ILE A 888 31.88 39.01 -16.97
C ILE A 888 32.08 40.53 -17.12
N ASN A 889 32.86 40.96 -18.13
CA ASN A 889 33.09 42.37 -18.45
C ASN A 889 32.02 42.97 -19.38
N SER A 890 30.99 42.21 -19.77
CA SER A 890 29.91 42.69 -20.66
C SER A 890 28.77 43.31 -19.85
N GLU A 891 28.37 44.53 -20.20
CA GLU A 891 27.22 45.22 -19.60
C GLU A 891 25.94 44.38 -19.68
N ALA A 892 25.76 43.61 -20.76
CA ALA A 892 24.59 42.76 -20.96
C ALA A 892 24.46 41.66 -19.90
N PHE A 893 25.58 41.18 -19.33
CA PHE A 893 25.57 40.14 -18.30
C PHE A 893 25.61 40.68 -16.87
N PHE A 894 26.03 41.94 -16.66
CA PHE A 894 26.31 42.50 -15.34
C PHE A 894 25.15 42.32 -14.35
N GLN A 895 23.96 42.81 -14.71
CA GLN A 895 22.76 42.73 -13.87
C GLN A 895 22.35 41.27 -13.60
N LEU A 896 22.39 40.43 -14.64
CA LEU A 896 22.00 39.02 -14.54
C LEU A 896 22.93 38.22 -13.63
N ILE A 897 24.24 38.50 -13.68
CA ILE A 897 25.24 37.93 -12.78
C ILE A 897 24.94 38.35 -11.34
N GLU A 898 24.72 39.64 -11.09
CA GLU A 898 24.47 40.17 -9.74
C GLU A 898 23.19 39.58 -9.14
N ASP A 899 22.09 39.54 -9.89
CA ASP A 899 20.82 38.98 -9.43
C ASP A 899 20.91 37.47 -9.18
N SER A 900 21.66 36.74 -10.03
CA SER A 900 21.91 35.31 -9.82
C SER A 900 22.65 35.05 -8.51
N LEU A 901 23.70 35.81 -8.23
CA LEU A 901 24.51 35.68 -7.02
C LEU A 901 23.72 36.10 -5.78
N ARG A 902 22.97 37.21 -5.85
CA ARG A 902 22.06 37.64 -4.77
C ARG A 902 21.02 36.56 -4.45
N MET A 903 20.43 35.94 -5.46
CA MET A 903 19.47 34.85 -5.29
C MET A 903 20.09 33.58 -4.68
N LEU A 904 21.35 33.25 -5.00
CA LEU A 904 22.08 32.17 -4.30
C LEU A 904 22.25 32.49 -2.81
N THR A 905 22.61 33.73 -2.44
CA THR A 905 22.66 34.17 -1.04
C THR A 905 21.30 33.99 -0.36
N THR A 906 20.21 34.50 -0.95
CA THR A 906 18.85 34.40 -0.42
C THR A 906 18.39 32.95 -0.22
N VAL A 907 18.73 32.05 -1.15
CA VAL A 907 18.40 30.62 -1.03
C VAL A 907 19.17 29.96 0.12
N ILE A 908 20.43 30.32 0.34
CA ILE A 908 21.25 29.75 1.43
C ILE A 908 20.78 30.23 2.80
N THR A 909 20.51 31.53 2.96
CA THR A 909 20.12 32.12 4.24
C THR A 909 18.64 31.90 4.57
N GLY A 910 17.78 31.83 3.56
CA GLY A 910 16.33 31.66 3.70
C GLY A 910 15.86 30.25 4.08
N ASN A 911 14.53 30.12 4.26
CA ASN A 911 13.86 28.88 4.66
C ASN A 911 13.61 27.90 3.49
N ALA A 912 14.58 27.76 2.59
CA ALA A 912 14.50 26.84 1.46
C ALA A 912 14.66 25.38 1.90
N ALA A 913 14.08 24.43 1.15
CA ALA A 913 14.22 23.00 1.42
C ALA A 913 15.71 22.58 1.39
N MET A 914 16.12 21.64 2.27
CA MET A 914 17.54 21.32 2.49
C MET A 914 18.30 20.90 1.23
N LYS A 915 17.65 20.19 0.28
CA LYS A 915 18.27 19.86 -1.02
C LYS A 915 18.56 21.10 -1.86
N VAL A 916 17.69 22.11 -1.82
CA VAL A 916 17.89 23.39 -2.53
C VAL A 916 19.06 24.16 -1.91
N ARG A 917 19.11 24.25 -0.56
CA ARG A 917 20.23 24.88 0.16
C ARG A 917 21.56 24.18 -0.12
N TRP A 918 21.57 22.85 -0.17
CA TRP A 918 22.73 22.04 -0.56
C TRP A 918 23.20 22.37 -1.99
N ASN A 919 22.27 22.45 -2.95
CA ASN A 919 22.59 22.84 -4.33
C ASN A 919 23.11 24.29 -4.41
N ALA A 920 22.61 25.21 -3.59
CA ALA A 920 23.09 26.60 -3.56
C ALA A 920 24.51 26.71 -3.00
N CYS A 921 24.83 25.97 -1.94
CA CYS A 921 26.20 25.85 -1.46
C CYS A 921 27.12 25.29 -2.56
N TYR A 922 26.69 24.25 -3.27
CA TYR A 922 27.44 23.70 -4.42
C TYR A 922 27.64 24.72 -5.54
N ALA A 923 26.62 25.52 -5.84
CA ALA A 923 26.68 26.58 -6.84
C ALA A 923 27.77 27.60 -6.52
N TYR A 924 27.87 28.09 -5.28
CA TYR A 924 28.97 28.98 -4.88
C TYR A 924 30.35 28.32 -4.96
N GLY A 925 30.46 27.03 -4.60
CA GLY A 925 31.72 26.30 -4.80
C GLY A 925 32.18 26.30 -6.27
N SER A 926 31.23 26.25 -7.21
CA SER A 926 31.51 26.37 -8.64
C SER A 926 31.87 27.81 -9.03
N VAL A 927 31.15 28.81 -8.55
CA VAL A 927 31.47 30.24 -8.77
C VAL A 927 32.89 30.58 -8.32
N PHE A 928 33.30 30.14 -7.12
CA PHE A 928 34.63 30.45 -6.57
C PHE A 928 35.79 29.83 -7.36
N LYS A 929 35.57 28.74 -8.11
CA LYS A 929 36.57 28.19 -9.04
C LYS A 929 36.83 29.12 -10.23
N ASN A 930 35.87 29.96 -10.63
CA ASN A 930 36.02 30.87 -11.77
C ASN A 930 36.74 32.16 -11.35
N THR A 931 38.06 32.16 -11.43
CA THR A 931 38.93 33.28 -11.02
C THR A 931 38.68 34.58 -11.76
N ALA A 932 38.00 34.58 -12.91
CA ALA A 932 37.66 35.80 -13.64
C ALA A 932 36.72 36.74 -12.85
N PHE A 933 35.93 36.21 -11.90
CA PHE A 933 35.16 37.02 -10.96
C PHE A 933 36.01 37.81 -9.95
N LEU A 934 37.30 37.49 -9.76
CA LEU A 934 38.19 38.29 -8.91
C LEU A 934 38.57 39.65 -9.53
N SER A 935 38.47 39.76 -10.85
CA SER A 935 38.76 40.99 -11.60
C SER A 935 37.58 41.97 -11.64
N GLY A 936 36.37 41.50 -11.32
CA GLY A 936 35.15 42.32 -11.30
C GLY A 936 34.94 43.03 -9.95
N ALA A 937 34.59 44.32 -10.00
CA ALA A 937 34.25 45.12 -8.82
C ALA A 937 32.84 44.82 -8.30
N LEU A 938 32.61 43.58 -7.85
CA LEU A 938 31.30 43.10 -7.40
C LEU A 938 31.27 42.87 -5.88
N GLY A 939 30.28 43.49 -5.20
CA GLY A 939 30.15 43.50 -3.73
C GLY A 939 29.64 42.20 -3.09
N TRP A 940 28.98 41.32 -3.85
CA TRP A 940 28.33 40.09 -3.35
C TRP A 940 29.27 39.12 -2.60
N ARG A 941 30.60 39.21 -2.80
CA ARG A 941 31.57 38.24 -2.25
C ARG A 941 31.50 38.16 -0.72
N GLN A 942 31.38 39.29 -0.04
CA GLN A 942 31.28 39.35 1.42
C GLN A 942 29.98 38.70 1.90
N GLU A 943 28.86 38.96 1.23
CA GLU A 943 27.55 38.37 1.54
C GLU A 943 27.56 36.85 1.36
N ALA A 944 28.13 36.35 0.26
CA ALA A 944 28.25 34.92 -0.01
C ALA A 944 29.10 34.19 1.03
N MET A 945 30.25 34.76 1.43
CA MET A 945 31.10 34.22 2.49
C MET A 945 30.38 34.22 3.84
N SER A 946 29.65 35.29 4.17
CA SER A 946 28.83 35.39 5.39
C SER A 946 27.69 34.34 5.40
N ALA A 947 26.99 34.16 4.28
CA ALA A 947 25.93 33.18 4.14
C ALA A 947 26.43 31.73 4.32
N LEU A 948 27.53 31.37 3.63
CA LEU A 948 28.12 30.04 3.73
C LEU A 948 28.64 29.75 5.15
N THR A 949 29.36 30.68 5.77
CA THR A 949 29.87 30.51 7.14
C THR A 949 28.76 30.47 8.19
N SER A 950 27.67 31.22 8.00
CA SER A 950 26.48 31.17 8.85
C SER A 950 25.78 29.80 8.81
N VAL A 951 25.57 29.26 7.61
CA VAL A 951 24.91 27.95 7.41
C VAL A 951 25.80 26.78 7.84
N MET A 952 27.11 26.86 7.64
CA MET A 952 28.08 25.87 8.12
C MET A 952 28.05 25.71 9.65
N LYS A 953 27.86 26.81 10.40
CA LYS A 953 27.64 26.78 11.85
C LYS A 953 26.25 26.24 12.20
N SER A 954 25.20 26.92 11.74
CA SER A 954 23.85 26.85 12.34
C SER A 954 22.87 25.85 11.71
N CYS A 955 23.17 25.26 10.54
CA CYS A 955 22.19 24.43 9.84
C CYS A 955 22.00 23.06 10.51
N LYS A 956 20.75 22.69 10.83
CA LYS A 956 20.41 21.39 11.45
C LYS A 956 20.72 20.16 10.58
N ASN A 957 21.01 20.32 9.29
CA ASN A 957 21.29 19.21 8.37
C ASN A 957 22.78 19.16 8.02
N PHE A 958 23.47 18.08 8.40
CA PHE A 958 24.92 17.98 8.24
C PHE A 958 25.35 17.94 6.78
N LYS A 959 24.54 17.41 5.86
CA LYS A 959 24.87 17.45 4.41
C LYS A 959 24.97 18.88 3.88
N VAL A 960 24.10 19.78 4.33
CA VAL A 960 24.16 21.21 3.95
C VAL A 960 25.41 21.87 4.56
N ARG A 961 25.73 21.59 5.83
CA ARG A 961 26.96 22.07 6.50
C ARG A 961 28.20 21.65 5.72
N ILE A 962 28.34 20.34 5.46
CA ILE A 962 29.38 19.72 4.62
C ILE A 962 29.55 20.47 3.31
N LYS A 963 28.45 20.72 2.59
CA LYS A 963 28.52 21.34 1.26
C LYS A 963 28.90 22.82 1.31
N ALA A 964 28.49 23.55 2.35
CA ALA A 964 28.94 24.91 2.58
C ALA A 964 30.45 24.97 2.87
N SER A 965 30.98 24.03 3.65
CA SER A 965 32.41 23.90 3.92
C SER A 965 33.21 23.58 2.65
N MET A 966 32.75 22.60 1.86
CA MET A 966 33.37 22.28 0.56
C MET A 966 33.38 23.49 -0.40
N ALA A 967 32.32 24.31 -0.39
CA ALA A 967 32.26 25.52 -1.20
C ALA A 967 33.35 26.52 -0.80
N LEU A 968 33.48 26.83 0.50
CA LEU A 968 34.55 27.70 1.02
C LEU A 968 35.94 27.16 0.65
N SER A 969 36.17 25.85 0.75
CA SER A 969 37.43 25.20 0.35
C SER A 969 37.65 25.11 -1.18
N SER A 970 36.69 25.52 -2.01
CA SER A 970 36.82 25.52 -3.49
C SER A 970 37.43 26.82 -4.04
N ALA A 971 37.66 27.83 -3.20
CA ALA A 971 38.22 29.13 -3.60
C ALA A 971 39.76 29.06 -3.75
N PRO A 972 40.33 29.12 -4.96
CA PRO A 972 41.75 28.79 -5.22
C PRO A 972 42.75 29.90 -4.83
N ASP A 973 42.28 31.05 -4.34
CA ASP A 973 43.09 32.24 -4.10
C ASP A 973 42.65 32.95 -2.82
N ARG A 974 43.62 33.40 -2.00
CA ARG A 974 43.39 34.18 -0.79
C ARG A 974 42.53 35.43 -1.02
N ARG A 975 42.56 36.03 -2.22
CA ARG A 975 41.76 37.22 -2.62
C ARG A 975 40.25 37.00 -2.54
N TRP A 976 39.77 35.76 -2.51
CA TRP A 976 38.35 35.45 -2.30
C TRP A 976 37.85 35.79 -0.89
N PHE A 977 38.72 35.71 0.12
CA PHE A 977 38.36 35.90 1.54
C PHE A 977 38.51 37.35 2.03
N GLY A 978 38.64 38.32 1.12
CA GLY A 978 38.66 39.75 1.46
C GLY A 978 39.82 40.16 2.39
N SER A 979 39.53 41.00 3.38
CA SER A 979 40.49 41.54 4.35
C SER A 979 41.09 40.48 5.28
N ALA A 980 42.03 40.87 6.15
CA ALA A 980 42.55 39.98 7.19
C ALA A 980 41.46 39.58 8.21
N ASP A 981 40.57 40.51 8.54
CA ASP A 981 39.48 40.29 9.50
C ASP A 981 38.39 39.35 8.96
N GLU A 982 38.10 39.43 7.66
CA GLU A 982 37.12 38.57 6.98
C GLU A 982 37.62 37.12 6.88
N LEU A 983 38.92 36.92 6.59
CA LEU A 983 39.57 35.62 6.70
C LEU A 983 39.53 35.09 8.15
N SER A 984 39.88 35.94 9.13
CA SER A 984 39.84 35.58 10.55
C SER A 984 38.44 35.18 11.01
N GLY A 985 37.41 35.89 10.54
CA GLY A 985 36.00 35.57 10.80
C GLY A 985 35.58 34.24 10.16
N SER A 986 36.04 33.97 8.93
CA SER A 986 35.83 32.71 8.23
C SER A 986 36.48 31.53 8.97
N TRP A 987 37.72 31.69 9.44
CA TRP A 987 38.42 30.68 10.26
C TRP A 987 37.70 30.42 11.58
N ARG A 988 37.33 31.47 12.32
CA ARG A 988 36.53 31.33 13.55
C ARG A 988 35.23 30.57 13.31
N ALA A 989 34.55 30.81 12.19
CA ALA A 989 33.34 30.08 11.85
C ALA A 989 33.57 28.59 11.55
N VAL A 990 34.71 28.21 10.97
CA VAL A 990 35.12 26.80 10.79
C VAL A 990 35.31 26.12 12.15
N LEU A 991 36.05 26.74 13.08
CA LEU A 991 36.29 26.19 14.41
C LEU A 991 34.97 25.98 15.19
N THR A 992 34.11 27.00 15.24
CA THR A 992 32.79 26.89 15.89
C THR A 992 31.93 25.79 15.26
N ALA A 993 31.98 25.63 13.93
CA ALA A 993 31.25 24.55 13.26
C ALA A 993 31.78 23.15 13.63
N MET A 994 33.10 23.00 13.79
CA MET A 994 33.72 21.75 14.26
C MET A 994 33.32 21.42 15.70
N GLU A 995 33.31 22.39 16.61
CA GLU A 995 32.86 22.20 18.00
C GLU A 995 31.39 21.74 18.03
N GLN A 996 30.51 22.49 17.36
CA GLN A 996 29.07 22.18 17.20
C GLN A 996 28.77 20.93 16.36
N SER A 997 29.78 20.24 15.83
CA SER A 997 29.58 18.93 15.17
C SER A 997 29.59 17.77 16.16
N ARG A 998 30.06 17.98 17.40
CA ARG A 998 30.15 16.96 18.46
C ARG A 998 28.80 16.73 19.16
N GLU A 999 27.92 17.73 19.15
CA GLU A 999 26.59 17.70 19.77
C GLU A 999 25.54 17.17 18.77
N VAL A 1000 25.43 15.85 18.64
CA VAL A 1000 24.50 15.21 17.70
C VAL A 1000 23.22 14.75 18.40
N VAL A 1001 22.14 15.53 18.25
CA VAL A 1001 20.80 15.21 18.81
C VAL A 1001 20.04 14.14 18.00
N ASN A 1002 20.42 13.89 16.74
CA ASN A 1002 19.73 12.96 15.85
C ASN A 1002 20.67 11.83 15.39
N PHE A 1003 20.37 10.59 15.82
CA PHE A 1003 21.15 9.38 15.50
C PHE A 1003 21.39 9.16 13.99
N ILE A 1004 20.44 9.54 13.13
CA ILE A 1004 20.57 9.39 11.67
C ILE A 1004 21.64 10.33 11.09
N GLU A 1005 21.85 11.50 11.71
CA GLU A 1005 22.85 12.48 11.28
C GLU A 1005 24.26 12.17 11.80
N TYR A 1006 24.43 11.26 12.78
CA TYR A 1006 25.72 10.93 13.41
C TYR A 1006 26.78 10.45 12.40
N ARG A 1007 26.39 9.66 11.38
CA ARG A 1007 27.33 9.25 10.32
C ARG A 1007 27.89 10.45 9.55
N TYR A 1008 27.12 11.53 9.40
CA TYR A 1008 27.52 12.73 8.66
C TYR A 1008 28.24 13.76 9.54
N SER A 1009 28.13 13.71 10.87
CA SER A 1009 28.96 14.54 11.76
C SER A 1009 30.42 14.11 11.73
N VAL A 1010 30.69 12.79 11.71
CA VAL A 1010 32.03 12.23 11.50
C VAL A 1010 32.61 12.72 10.16
N THR A 1011 31.86 12.61 9.06
CA THR A 1011 32.31 13.15 7.76
C THR A 1011 32.56 14.66 7.79
N LEU A 1012 31.77 15.46 8.53
CA LEU A 1012 32.01 16.90 8.68
C LEU A 1012 33.33 17.19 9.42
N GLN A 1013 33.74 16.32 10.36
CA GLN A 1013 35.01 16.39 11.09
C GLN A 1013 36.20 15.87 10.26
N GLU A 1014 35.98 14.90 9.37
CA GLU A 1014 36.99 14.29 8.49
C GLU A 1014 37.25 15.09 7.20
N ILE A 1015 36.31 15.92 6.75
CA ILE A 1015 36.54 16.83 5.62
C ILE A 1015 37.79 17.67 5.91
N PRO A 1016 38.67 17.90 4.92
CA PRO A 1016 39.86 18.72 5.08
C PRO A 1016 39.52 20.23 5.17
N MET A 1017 38.61 20.61 6.08
CA MET A 1017 38.41 21.98 6.55
C MET A 1017 39.75 22.58 7.00
N ILE A 1018 40.49 21.82 7.82
CA ILE A 1018 41.82 22.21 8.28
C ILE A 1018 42.81 22.11 7.11
N GLY A 1019 42.79 21.04 6.33
CA GLY A 1019 43.73 20.81 5.23
C GLY A 1019 43.70 21.90 4.16
N GLY A 1020 42.55 22.13 3.51
CA GLY A 1020 42.42 23.04 2.38
C GLY A 1020 42.61 24.52 2.75
N LEU A 1021 41.94 24.99 3.82
CA LEU A 1021 42.12 26.38 4.27
C LEU A 1021 43.51 26.64 4.86
N ALA A 1022 44.15 25.67 5.54
CA ALA A 1022 45.55 25.83 5.95
C ALA A 1022 46.53 25.75 4.77
N PHE A 1023 46.23 24.99 3.71
CA PHE A 1023 47.08 24.94 2.50
C PHE A 1023 47.10 26.30 1.78
N HIS A 1024 45.95 26.96 1.65
CA HIS A 1024 45.86 28.30 1.06
C HIS A 1024 46.44 29.42 1.94
N ILE A 1025 46.69 29.15 3.22
CA ILE A 1025 47.45 30.03 4.12
C ILE A 1025 48.95 29.71 4.07
N LYS A 1026 49.36 28.44 3.96
CA LYS A 1026 50.77 28.04 3.81
C LYS A 1026 51.38 28.39 2.44
N GLY A 1027 50.56 28.60 1.41
CA GLY A 1027 51.05 28.81 0.04
C GLY A 1027 51.66 30.19 -0.25
N LYS A 1028 51.30 31.24 0.51
CA LYS A 1028 51.81 32.62 0.37
C LYS A 1028 51.72 33.40 1.70
N VAL A 1029 52.58 33.02 2.65
CA VAL A 1029 53.14 33.92 3.67
C VAL A 1029 54.55 34.26 3.23
#